data_AF-A0A962UIH6-F1
#
_entry.id   AF-A0A962UIH6-F1
#
_cell.length_a   1.000
_cell.length_b   1.000
_cell.length_c   1.000
_cell.angle_alpha   90.00
_cell.angle_beta   90.00
_cell.angle_gamma   90.00
#
_symmetry.space_group_name_H-M   'P 1'
#
loop_
_entity.id
_entity.type
_entity.pdbx_description
1 polymer ?
#
loop_
_entity_poly.entity_id
_entity_poly.type
_entity_poly.pdbx_seq_one_letter_code
_entity_poly.pdbx_strand_id
1 'polypeptide(L)'
;MTEREIETLRNEIQRFTVRRTKKVLNGLIEREPEHYVDKDGRQCRFPRHKPMVYTLDEPGNDRELAQQIRDLADQLVGATHFVQTIEMPEILRQQGMSEQSFLQGRLNSAKKLARYVVTSSLRSSRAALVEHLVGTHQAIERLSISRFKKSNATGDVLGQLGRIAGSPPKNRLGVALPDWLADPIAHKAACERDAATYGAILDLVMRLSDQRERRKASHLIGLLKTHQLVLAFDGRPITLAVIRQLIEEMADKVSVIVATGDADSERASAMETFRLGSAKKRTIGLCSDSLSEGVNLQQASALVHLDMPTVVRIAEQRVGRVDRMDSPHEFIEAWWPEDAPEFALSTDERFIERYETVESLLGSNMPLPDTMQRHAAPVRTEKVIEDFERQAEIGAWDGIQDAFEPVRQLVQGSTGLVPPDVYERYRHVSARVLSRVSVVRSKAPWAFFCLTGGSFGAPRWILLTSLKGKPITELGAVCGALREHLTEETDNLPFDERSASVLTEFLNRLDEAERSLLPRRKQRALEEMRIVVEKLADDAGAASKQQDVDHLVNIMEMLDRKLPSYQPDWDEVAGRWLDVIRPVWFEMLTGRKRSRPLLLKDIRNELLARGPWLTGEILHRFREFPVLPGPEERVKACIVGVS
;
A
#
# COMPACT_ATOMS: atom_id res chain seq x y z
N MET A 1 5.71 18.48 0.09
CA MET A 1 6.25 18.17 1.43
C MET A 1 7.65 18.71 1.50
N THR A 2 8.11 19.17 2.66
CA THR A 2 9.52 19.48 2.86
C THR A 2 10.35 18.20 2.91
N GLU A 3 11.63 18.28 2.56
CA GLU A 3 12.57 17.14 2.57
C GLU A 3 12.58 16.40 3.92
N ARG A 4 12.53 17.17 5.02
CA ARG A 4 12.44 16.64 6.39
C ARG A 4 11.14 15.89 6.68
N GLU A 5 10.02 16.34 6.13
CA GLU A 5 8.73 15.63 6.27
C GLU A 5 8.73 14.30 5.49
N ILE A 6 9.35 14.28 4.30
CA ILE A 6 9.53 13.08 3.49
C ILE A 6 10.38 12.06 4.24
N GLU A 7 11.51 12.49 4.81
CA GLU A 7 12.40 11.62 5.57
C GLU A 7 11.73 11.05 6.83
N THR A 8 10.97 11.87 7.55
CA THR A 8 10.19 11.41 8.71
C THR A 8 9.16 10.36 8.31
N LEU A 9 8.46 10.58 7.19
CA LEU A 9 7.47 9.64 6.67
C LEU A 9 8.14 8.35 6.19
N ARG A 10 9.28 8.42 5.49
CA ARG A 10 10.07 7.25 5.07
C ARG A 10 10.46 6.38 6.27
N ASN A 11 10.98 7.00 7.33
CA ASN A 11 11.39 6.29 8.55
C ASN A 11 10.21 5.58 9.23
N GLU A 12 9.04 6.22 9.32
CA GLU A 12 7.86 5.58 9.90
C GLU A 12 7.33 4.45 9.02
N ILE A 13 7.32 4.60 7.69
CA ILE A 13 6.85 3.54 6.78
C ILE A 13 7.82 2.34 6.78
N GLN A 14 9.14 2.58 6.85
CA GLN A 14 10.16 1.53 6.92
C GLN A 14 9.89 0.54 8.06
N ARG A 15 9.49 1.03 9.24
CA ARG A 15 9.22 0.19 10.42
C ARG A 15 8.15 -0.88 10.20
N PHE A 16 7.25 -0.67 9.26
CA PHE A 16 6.15 -1.58 8.95
C PHE A 16 6.28 -2.26 7.59
N THR A 17 7.33 -1.93 6.83
CA THR A 17 7.50 -2.43 5.46
C THR A 17 8.44 -3.62 5.44
N VAL A 18 7.89 -4.79 5.16
CA VAL A 18 8.68 -5.98 4.78
C VAL A 18 8.49 -6.21 3.30
N ARG A 19 9.42 -5.72 2.50
CA ARG A 19 9.35 -5.78 1.02
C ARG A 19 10.73 -6.07 0.45
N ARG A 20 10.77 -6.97 -0.54
CA ARG A 20 11.94 -7.11 -1.43
C ARG A 20 11.57 -6.54 -2.78
N THR A 21 12.38 -5.62 -3.29
CA THR A 21 12.22 -5.11 -4.66
C THR A 21 12.66 -6.16 -5.67
N LYS A 22 12.23 -6.04 -6.93
CA LYS A 22 12.69 -6.94 -8.00
C LYS A 22 14.20 -6.89 -8.18
N LYS A 23 14.82 -5.72 -8.00
CA LYS A 23 16.28 -5.56 -8.02
C LYS A 23 16.95 -6.39 -6.93
N VAL A 24 16.44 -6.36 -5.70
CA VAL A 24 16.94 -7.19 -4.59
C VAL A 24 16.75 -8.68 -4.88
N LEU A 25 15.58 -9.08 -5.38
CA LEU A 25 15.31 -10.48 -5.73
C LEU A 25 16.24 -10.97 -6.85
N ASN A 26 16.45 -10.17 -7.90
CA ASN A 26 17.40 -10.49 -8.96
C ASN A 26 18.85 -10.57 -8.45
N GLY A 27 19.24 -9.71 -7.50
CA GLY A 27 20.55 -9.82 -6.85
C GLY A 27 20.72 -11.09 -6.00
N LEU A 28 19.66 -11.58 -5.36
CA LEU A 28 19.67 -12.89 -4.68
C LEU A 28 19.81 -14.04 -5.69
N ILE A 29 19.11 -13.94 -6.81
CA ILE A 29 19.21 -14.91 -7.92
C ILE A 29 20.62 -14.93 -8.53
N GLU A 30 21.33 -13.80 -8.54
CA GLU A 30 22.73 -13.72 -9.01
C GLU A 30 23.72 -14.41 -8.06
N ARG A 31 23.41 -14.42 -6.76
CA ARG A 31 24.27 -15.04 -5.74
C ARG A 31 24.14 -16.56 -5.69
N GLU A 32 22.92 -17.07 -5.86
CA GLU A 32 22.58 -18.50 -5.70
C GLU A 32 21.78 -19.02 -6.92
N PRO A 33 22.30 -18.93 -8.16
CA PRO A 33 21.52 -19.15 -9.38
C PRO A 33 20.90 -20.55 -9.47
N GLU A 34 21.57 -21.58 -8.97
CA GLU A 34 21.07 -22.97 -8.91
C GLU A 34 19.78 -23.13 -8.09
N HIS A 35 19.51 -22.24 -7.13
CA HIS A 35 18.31 -22.30 -6.29
C HIS A 35 17.08 -21.63 -6.95
N TYR A 36 17.28 -20.92 -8.07
CA TYR A 36 16.25 -20.16 -8.76
C TYR A 36 16.09 -20.63 -10.20
N VAL A 37 15.84 -21.92 -10.40
CA VAL A 37 15.55 -22.52 -11.71
C VAL A 37 14.10 -23.00 -11.79
N ASP A 38 13.52 -22.93 -12.98
CA ASP A 38 12.23 -23.55 -13.27
C ASP A 38 12.36 -25.06 -13.48
N LYS A 39 11.22 -25.71 -13.71
CA LYS A 39 11.13 -27.15 -13.99
C LYS A 39 11.92 -27.61 -15.23
N ASP A 40 12.24 -26.70 -16.14
CA ASP A 40 12.96 -26.95 -17.39
C ASP A 40 14.45 -26.56 -17.27
N GLY A 41 14.91 -26.22 -16.04
CA GLY A 41 16.29 -25.85 -15.74
C GLY A 41 16.66 -24.43 -16.16
N ARG A 42 15.69 -23.58 -16.53
CA ARG A 42 15.94 -22.17 -16.88
C ARG A 42 15.96 -21.33 -15.62
N GLN A 43 16.88 -20.37 -15.55
CA GLN A 43 16.96 -19.45 -14.43
C GLN A 43 15.70 -18.55 -14.38
N CYS A 44 14.98 -18.60 -13.27
CA CYS A 44 13.85 -17.71 -12.96
C CYS A 44 14.39 -16.33 -12.54
N ARG A 45 14.04 -15.28 -13.28
CA ARG A 45 14.40 -13.89 -12.99
C ARG A 45 13.27 -12.94 -13.41
N PHE A 46 13.09 -11.84 -12.68
CA PHE A 46 12.19 -10.78 -13.17
C PHE A 46 12.77 -10.11 -14.42
N PRO A 47 11.97 -9.92 -15.48
CA PRO A 47 12.42 -9.26 -16.69
C PRO A 47 12.81 -7.79 -16.43
N ARG A 48 13.68 -7.26 -17.27
CA ARG A 48 14.00 -5.83 -17.33
C ARG A 48 12.91 -5.09 -18.11
N HIS A 49 12.53 -3.91 -17.64
CA HIS A 49 11.45 -3.12 -18.23
C HIS A 49 12.00 -2.11 -19.22
N LYS A 50 11.37 -2.01 -20.39
CA LYS A 50 11.61 -0.96 -21.38
C LYS A 50 10.36 -0.09 -21.48
N PRO A 51 10.32 1.09 -20.84
CA PRO A 51 9.22 2.00 -20.98
C PRO A 51 9.29 2.67 -22.35
N MET A 52 8.20 2.60 -23.11
CA MET A 52 8.12 3.09 -24.48
C MET A 52 6.91 4.02 -24.64
N VAL A 53 6.96 4.93 -25.60
CA VAL A 53 5.86 5.85 -25.89
C VAL A 53 5.41 5.67 -27.33
N TYR A 54 4.10 5.76 -27.59
CA TYR A 54 3.55 5.77 -28.93
C TYR A 54 2.59 6.95 -29.14
N THR A 55 2.69 7.57 -30.32
CA THR A 55 1.83 8.69 -30.72
C THR A 55 0.48 8.21 -31.24
N LEU A 56 -0.53 9.05 -31.05
CA LEU A 56 -1.89 8.83 -31.55
C LEU A 56 -2.19 9.60 -32.84
N ASP A 57 -1.29 10.50 -33.25
CA ASP A 57 -1.31 11.27 -34.50
C ASP A 57 -2.67 11.90 -34.80
N GLU A 58 -3.26 12.58 -33.81
CA GLU A 58 -4.60 13.16 -33.94
C GLU A 58 -4.64 14.29 -34.99
N PRO A 59 -5.54 14.23 -35.99
CA PRO A 59 -5.68 15.29 -37.00
C PRO A 59 -6.03 16.64 -36.37
N GLY A 60 -5.60 17.74 -37.00
CA GLY A 60 -5.89 19.11 -36.50
C GLY A 60 -7.38 19.38 -36.28
N ASN A 61 -8.24 18.94 -37.23
CA ASN A 61 -9.70 19.05 -37.09
C ASN A 61 -10.24 18.28 -35.88
N ASP A 62 -9.69 17.10 -35.58
CA ASP A 62 -10.13 16.31 -34.42
C ASP A 62 -9.70 16.97 -33.10
N ARG A 63 -8.52 17.60 -33.08
CA ARG A 63 -8.05 18.38 -31.93
C ARG A 63 -8.93 19.61 -31.68
N GLU A 64 -9.34 20.31 -32.73
CA GLU A 64 -10.28 21.43 -32.63
C GLU A 64 -11.64 21.00 -32.08
N LEU A 65 -12.19 19.88 -32.57
CA LEU A 65 -13.44 19.30 -32.07
C LEU A 65 -13.29 18.85 -30.61
N ALA A 66 -12.18 18.24 -30.22
CA ALA A 66 -11.90 17.84 -28.85
C ALA A 66 -11.83 19.05 -27.90
N GLN A 67 -11.23 20.16 -28.34
CA GLN A 67 -11.21 21.41 -27.57
C GLN A 67 -12.62 21.98 -27.39
N GLN A 68 -13.44 22.01 -28.45
CA GLN A 68 -14.84 22.44 -28.35
C GLN A 68 -15.65 21.57 -27.38
N ILE A 69 -15.44 20.25 -27.40
CA ILE A 69 -16.07 19.32 -26.45
C ILE A 69 -15.67 19.66 -25.00
N ARG A 70 -14.40 20.00 -24.75
CA ARG A 70 -13.93 20.44 -23.43
C ARG A 70 -14.59 21.73 -22.98
N ASP A 71 -14.66 22.72 -23.86
CA ASP A 71 -15.25 24.02 -23.56
C ASP A 71 -16.75 23.91 -23.26
N LEU A 72 -17.46 23.00 -23.94
CA LEU A 72 -18.85 22.65 -23.60
C LEU A 72 -18.94 21.92 -22.25
N ALA A 73 -18.05 20.96 -21.99
CA ALA A 73 -18.04 20.23 -20.73
C ALA A 73 -17.80 21.13 -19.51
N ASP A 74 -17.08 22.25 -19.69
CA ASP A 74 -16.88 23.27 -18.65
C ASP A 74 -18.15 24.07 -18.30
N GLN A 75 -19.20 24.00 -19.11
CA GLN A 75 -20.48 24.67 -18.88
C GLN A 75 -21.46 23.81 -18.06
N LEU A 76 -21.18 22.52 -17.90
CA LEU A 76 -22.04 21.57 -17.19
C LEU A 76 -22.18 21.94 -15.70
N VAL A 77 -23.40 21.85 -15.19
CA VAL A 77 -23.66 21.97 -13.74
C VAL A 77 -23.58 20.61 -13.03
N GLY A 78 -23.75 19.51 -13.76
CA GLY A 78 -23.62 18.15 -13.25
C GLY A 78 -24.88 17.67 -12.52
N ALA A 79 -26.07 17.98 -13.07
CA ALA A 79 -27.34 17.67 -12.42
C ALA A 79 -27.53 16.17 -12.09
N THR A 80 -26.96 15.28 -12.91
CA THR A 80 -26.99 13.82 -12.68
C THR A 80 -26.29 13.35 -11.40
N HIS A 81 -25.48 14.20 -10.76
CA HIS A 81 -24.85 13.89 -9.46
C HIS A 81 -25.76 14.17 -8.25
N PHE A 82 -26.95 14.73 -8.46
CA PHE A 82 -27.89 15.15 -7.43
C PHE A 82 -29.24 14.42 -7.50
N VAL A 83 -29.18 13.08 -7.62
CA VAL A 83 -30.39 12.22 -7.62
C VAL A 83 -30.79 11.78 -6.20
N GLN A 84 -29.80 11.59 -5.33
CA GLN A 84 -30.02 11.15 -3.95
C GLN A 84 -30.24 12.34 -3.02
N THR A 85 -30.88 12.09 -1.88
CA THR A 85 -31.03 13.05 -0.77
C THR A 85 -29.68 13.67 -0.41
N ILE A 86 -29.66 15.00 -0.28
CA ILE A 86 -28.46 15.74 0.15
C ILE A 86 -28.45 15.78 1.68
N GLU A 87 -27.54 15.04 2.29
CA GLU A 87 -27.33 15.02 3.73
C GLU A 87 -25.83 14.99 4.06
N MET A 88 -25.45 15.63 5.18
CA MET A 88 -24.06 15.65 5.63
C MET A 88 -23.75 14.39 6.43
N PRO A 89 -22.71 13.60 6.06
CA PRO A 89 -22.25 12.48 6.87
C PRO A 89 -21.85 12.92 8.28
N GLU A 90 -22.25 12.14 9.29
CA GLU A 90 -22.01 12.44 10.70
C GLU A 90 -20.51 12.60 11.05
N ILE A 91 -19.64 11.88 10.34
CA ILE A 91 -18.18 11.97 10.50
C ILE A 91 -17.68 13.39 10.16
N LEU A 92 -18.18 13.99 9.08
CA LEU A 92 -17.78 15.34 8.67
C LEU A 92 -18.32 16.40 9.64
N ARG A 93 -19.52 16.17 10.19
CA ARG A 93 -20.10 17.00 11.26
C ARG A 93 -19.20 17.02 12.49
N GLN A 94 -18.72 15.85 12.92
CA GLN A 94 -17.82 15.69 14.07
C GLN A 94 -16.44 16.31 13.85
N GLN A 95 -16.00 16.42 12.59
CA GLN A 95 -14.76 17.10 12.21
C GLN A 95 -14.90 18.64 12.12
N GLY A 96 -16.06 19.19 12.49
CA GLY A 96 -16.30 20.63 12.49
C GLY A 96 -16.56 21.22 11.10
N MET A 97 -16.84 20.39 10.08
CA MET A 97 -17.21 20.88 8.75
C MET A 97 -18.60 21.53 8.81
N SER A 98 -18.72 22.75 8.29
CA SER A 98 -20.02 23.41 8.16
C SER A 98 -20.82 22.85 6.98
N GLU A 99 -22.14 22.79 7.12
CA GLU A 99 -23.03 22.29 6.05
C GLU A 99 -22.95 23.15 4.78
N GLN A 100 -22.65 24.44 4.90
CA GLN A 100 -22.45 25.33 3.76
C GLN A 100 -21.16 25.02 2.98
N SER A 101 -20.06 24.75 3.69
CA SER A 101 -18.79 24.33 3.06
C SER A 101 -18.94 22.96 2.38
N PHE A 102 -19.64 22.03 3.03
CA PHE A 102 -19.97 20.72 2.46
C PHE A 102 -20.78 20.85 1.16
N LEU A 103 -21.85 21.66 1.16
CA LEU A 103 -22.69 21.89 0.00
C LEU A 103 -21.90 22.51 -1.17
N GLN A 104 -21.09 23.54 -0.90
CA GLN A 104 -20.24 24.17 -1.92
C GLN A 104 -19.21 23.18 -2.49
N GLY A 105 -18.63 22.34 -1.63
CA GLY A 105 -17.74 21.26 -2.03
C GLY A 105 -18.42 20.24 -2.96
N ARG A 106 -19.66 19.84 -2.65
CA ARG A 106 -20.43 18.93 -3.51
C ARG A 106 -20.78 19.55 -4.86
N LEU A 107 -21.21 20.80 -4.91
CA LEU A 107 -21.50 21.54 -6.14
C LEU A 107 -20.27 21.62 -7.06
N ASN A 108 -19.13 22.05 -6.49
CA ASN A 108 -17.88 22.13 -7.23
C ASN A 108 -17.40 20.74 -7.72
N SER A 109 -17.62 19.70 -6.92
CA SER A 109 -17.24 18.34 -7.27
C SER A 109 -18.10 17.78 -8.40
N ALA A 110 -19.42 18.02 -8.38
CA ALA A 110 -20.33 17.56 -9.43
C ALA A 110 -19.94 18.08 -10.81
N LYS A 111 -19.68 19.39 -10.93
CA LYS A 111 -19.19 20.02 -12.16
C LYS A 111 -17.88 19.39 -12.65
N LYS A 112 -16.90 19.25 -11.75
CA LYS A 112 -15.58 18.67 -12.08
C LYS A 112 -15.69 17.20 -12.49
N LEU A 113 -16.56 16.42 -11.84
CA LEU A 113 -16.79 15.02 -12.15
C LEU A 113 -17.46 14.86 -13.52
N ALA A 114 -18.50 15.64 -13.81
CA ALA A 114 -19.17 15.62 -15.12
C ALA A 114 -18.16 15.91 -16.25
N ARG A 115 -17.38 16.98 -16.13
CA ARG A 115 -16.30 17.32 -17.06
C ARG A 115 -15.25 16.20 -17.17
N TYR A 116 -14.83 15.63 -16.05
CA TYR A 116 -13.85 14.54 -16.01
C TYR A 116 -14.36 13.29 -16.75
N VAL A 117 -15.63 12.92 -16.59
CA VAL A 117 -16.17 11.73 -17.26
C VAL A 117 -16.25 11.95 -18.78
N VAL A 118 -16.64 13.14 -19.25
CA VAL A 118 -16.61 13.49 -20.69
C VAL A 118 -15.19 13.37 -21.24
N THR A 119 -14.24 14.06 -20.61
CA THR A 119 -12.84 14.11 -21.08
C THR A 119 -12.13 12.76 -21.00
N SER A 120 -12.29 12.02 -19.90
CA SER A 120 -11.70 10.67 -19.77
C SER A 120 -12.32 9.66 -20.75
N SER A 121 -13.60 9.79 -21.07
CA SER A 121 -14.24 8.94 -22.09
C SER A 121 -13.74 9.29 -23.48
N LEU A 122 -13.66 10.58 -23.82
CA LEU A 122 -13.10 11.07 -25.09
C LEU A 122 -11.65 10.62 -25.30
N ARG A 123 -10.83 10.66 -24.25
CA ARG A 123 -9.43 10.20 -24.31
C ARG A 123 -9.30 8.71 -24.64
N SER A 124 -10.19 7.88 -24.10
CA SER A 124 -10.22 6.45 -24.40
C SER A 124 -10.65 6.19 -25.84
N SER A 125 -11.82 6.68 -26.26
CA SER A 125 -12.31 6.61 -27.64
C SER A 125 -13.53 7.49 -27.88
N ARG A 126 -13.81 7.78 -29.15
CA ARG A 126 -15.09 8.32 -29.64
C ARG A 126 -16.26 7.48 -29.10
N ALA A 127 -16.15 6.16 -29.19
CA ALA A 127 -17.20 5.25 -28.78
C ALA A 127 -17.48 5.28 -27.28
N ALA A 128 -16.46 5.43 -26.44
CA ALA A 128 -16.62 5.55 -25.00
C ALA A 128 -17.37 6.83 -24.61
N LEU A 129 -17.10 7.95 -25.29
CA LEU A 129 -17.86 9.18 -25.06
C LEU A 129 -19.32 9.04 -25.56
N VAL A 130 -19.54 8.45 -26.74
CA VAL A 130 -20.92 8.20 -27.22
C VAL A 130 -21.68 7.28 -26.26
N GLU A 131 -21.08 6.20 -25.75
CA GLU A 131 -21.67 5.33 -24.72
C GLU A 131 -22.06 6.12 -23.45
N HIS A 132 -21.20 7.00 -22.98
CA HIS A 132 -21.50 7.84 -21.82
C HIS A 132 -22.76 8.71 -22.06
N LEU A 133 -22.90 9.28 -23.25
CA LEU A 133 -23.98 10.22 -23.58
C LEU A 133 -25.32 9.53 -23.81
N VAL A 134 -25.37 8.49 -24.66
CA VAL A 134 -26.62 7.86 -25.14
C VAL A 134 -26.83 6.42 -24.65
N GLY A 135 -25.84 5.87 -23.94
CA GLY A 135 -25.87 4.50 -23.43
C GLY A 135 -25.34 3.46 -24.41
N THR A 136 -25.01 2.29 -23.87
CA THR A 136 -24.38 1.18 -24.60
C THR A 136 -25.14 0.78 -25.88
N HIS A 137 -26.47 0.60 -25.80
CA HIS A 137 -27.26 0.13 -26.94
C HIS A 137 -27.26 1.12 -28.11
N GLN A 138 -27.51 2.40 -27.84
CA GLN A 138 -27.48 3.42 -28.88
C GLN A 138 -26.07 3.65 -29.42
N ALA A 139 -25.04 3.54 -28.59
CA ALA A 139 -23.66 3.66 -29.05
C ALA A 139 -23.27 2.54 -30.03
N ILE A 140 -23.67 1.30 -29.73
CA ILE A 140 -23.48 0.14 -30.62
C ILE A 140 -24.14 0.39 -31.98
N GLU A 141 -25.39 0.83 -31.97
CA GLU A 141 -26.16 1.08 -33.20
C GLU A 141 -25.56 2.24 -34.02
N ARG A 142 -25.35 3.40 -33.40
CA ARG A 142 -24.85 4.61 -34.08
C ARG A 142 -23.45 4.45 -34.66
N LEU A 143 -22.61 3.64 -34.02
CA LEU A 143 -21.22 3.43 -34.44
C LEU A 143 -21.00 2.08 -35.13
N SER A 144 -22.08 1.31 -35.36
CA SER A 144 -22.03 -0.01 -36.01
C SER A 144 -21.01 -0.96 -35.38
N ILE A 145 -20.96 -1.00 -34.04
CA ILE A 145 -19.97 -1.81 -33.30
C ILE A 145 -20.38 -3.27 -33.33
N SER A 146 -19.58 -4.10 -33.98
CA SER A 146 -19.84 -5.53 -34.08
C SER A 146 -19.34 -6.30 -32.85
N ARG A 147 -19.98 -7.44 -32.56
CA ARG A 147 -19.54 -8.44 -31.56
C ARG A 147 -19.28 -7.89 -30.14
N PHE A 148 -19.96 -6.79 -29.76
CA PHE A 148 -19.96 -6.27 -28.41
C PHE A 148 -21.29 -6.58 -27.73
N LYS A 149 -21.24 -7.35 -26.64
CA LYS A 149 -22.39 -7.61 -25.78
C LYS A 149 -21.98 -7.29 -24.35
N LYS A 150 -22.74 -6.43 -23.69
CA LYS A 150 -22.51 -6.07 -22.30
C LYS A 150 -23.73 -6.47 -21.48
N SER A 151 -23.51 -7.19 -20.39
CA SER A 151 -24.58 -7.70 -19.51
C SER A 151 -25.36 -6.54 -18.87
N ASN A 152 -24.63 -5.49 -18.47
CA ASN A 152 -25.16 -4.28 -17.85
C ASN A 152 -24.87 -3.07 -18.74
N ALA A 153 -25.90 -2.51 -19.37
CA ALA A 153 -25.79 -1.26 -20.09
C ALA A 153 -25.31 -0.13 -19.15
N THR A 154 -24.40 0.70 -19.63
CA THR A 154 -23.84 1.82 -18.88
C THR A 154 -23.96 3.13 -19.65
N GLY A 155 -23.83 4.26 -18.95
CA GLY A 155 -23.95 5.58 -19.56
C GLY A 155 -25.41 6.05 -19.58
N ASP A 156 -25.84 6.58 -20.73
CA ASP A 156 -27.17 7.18 -20.94
C ASP A 156 -27.44 8.40 -20.05
N VAL A 157 -26.49 9.33 -20.02
CA VAL A 157 -26.64 10.59 -19.28
C VAL A 157 -27.80 11.43 -19.82
N LEU A 158 -28.00 11.45 -21.14
CA LEU A 158 -29.12 12.17 -21.76
C LEU A 158 -30.47 11.59 -21.32
N GLY A 159 -30.64 10.27 -21.35
CA GLY A 159 -31.86 9.62 -20.85
C GLY A 159 -32.04 9.77 -19.34
N GLN A 160 -30.95 9.79 -18.57
CA GLN A 160 -31.01 10.08 -17.13
C GLN A 160 -31.49 11.51 -16.84
N LEU A 161 -30.97 12.52 -17.55
CA LEU A 161 -31.38 13.92 -17.40
C LEU A 161 -32.86 14.10 -17.70
N GLY A 162 -33.37 13.44 -18.75
CA GLY A 162 -34.80 13.42 -19.05
C GLY A 162 -35.66 12.82 -17.94
N ARG A 163 -35.18 11.75 -17.28
CA ARG A 163 -35.90 11.09 -16.18
C ARG A 163 -35.93 11.90 -14.88
N ILE A 164 -34.86 12.62 -14.57
CA ILE A 164 -34.76 13.38 -13.30
C ILE A 164 -35.29 14.81 -13.42
N ALA A 165 -35.43 15.35 -14.64
CA ALA A 165 -35.92 16.70 -14.87
C ALA A 165 -37.22 16.99 -14.09
N GLY A 166 -37.25 18.11 -13.37
CA GLY A 166 -38.40 18.48 -12.53
C GLY A 166 -38.50 17.77 -11.17
N SER A 167 -37.59 16.84 -10.86
CA SER A 167 -37.58 16.09 -9.60
C SER A 167 -36.31 16.39 -8.78
N PRO A 168 -36.23 17.56 -8.10
CA PRO A 168 -35.06 17.93 -7.30
C PRO A 168 -34.83 16.97 -6.13
N PRO A 169 -33.57 16.83 -5.65
CA PRO A 169 -33.26 15.98 -4.51
C PRO A 169 -33.89 16.52 -3.22
N LYS A 170 -34.12 15.63 -2.25
CA LYS A 170 -34.53 16.04 -0.90
C LYS A 170 -33.35 16.70 -0.17
N ASN A 171 -33.62 17.83 0.51
CA ASN A 171 -32.64 18.49 1.36
C ASN A 171 -32.78 18.01 2.82
N ARG A 172 -31.69 17.55 3.44
CA ARG A 172 -31.58 17.30 4.88
C ARG A 172 -30.49 18.13 5.55
N LEU A 173 -29.96 19.12 4.84
CA LEU A 173 -29.10 20.13 5.43
C LEU A 173 -29.97 21.22 6.06
N GLY A 174 -29.48 21.85 7.12
CA GLY A 174 -30.01 23.08 7.71
C GLY A 174 -29.69 24.34 6.90
N VAL A 175 -29.00 24.21 5.76
CA VAL A 175 -28.75 25.29 4.80
C VAL A 175 -29.67 25.18 3.59
N ALA A 176 -30.04 26.32 3.00
CA ALA A 176 -30.82 26.36 1.77
C ALA A 176 -30.01 25.82 0.58
N LEU A 177 -30.67 25.06 -0.30
CA LEU A 177 -30.08 24.65 -1.57
C LEU A 177 -30.24 25.79 -2.60
N PRO A 178 -29.34 25.87 -3.61
CA PRO A 178 -29.57 26.73 -4.77
C PRO A 178 -30.91 26.42 -5.45
N ASP A 179 -31.52 27.42 -6.09
CA ASP A 179 -32.86 27.30 -6.69
C ASP A 179 -33.00 26.08 -7.60
N TRP A 180 -31.99 25.81 -8.43
CA TRP A 180 -32.01 24.65 -9.35
C TRP A 180 -31.95 23.28 -8.67
N LEU A 181 -31.70 23.21 -7.36
CA LEU A 181 -31.76 21.99 -6.54
C LEU A 181 -32.93 21.99 -5.54
N ALA A 182 -33.69 23.08 -5.45
CA ALA A 182 -34.81 23.24 -4.51
C ALA A 182 -36.16 23.32 -5.22
N ASP A 183 -36.22 24.03 -6.35
CA ASP A 183 -37.44 24.29 -7.11
C ASP A 183 -37.57 23.34 -8.33
N PRO A 184 -38.72 22.65 -8.50
CA PRO A 184 -38.94 21.76 -9.64
C PRO A 184 -38.76 22.41 -11.02
N ILE A 185 -39.20 23.66 -11.22
CA ILE A 185 -39.12 24.35 -12.51
C ILE A 185 -37.66 24.71 -12.80
N ALA A 186 -36.96 25.28 -11.83
CA ALA A 186 -35.54 25.60 -11.95
C ALA A 186 -34.67 24.34 -12.14
N HIS A 187 -35.01 23.24 -11.46
CA HIS A 187 -34.35 21.94 -11.63
C HIS A 187 -34.55 21.38 -13.03
N LYS A 188 -35.78 21.44 -13.55
CA LYS A 188 -36.07 21.06 -14.94
C LYS A 188 -35.24 21.87 -15.93
N ALA A 189 -35.22 23.20 -15.78
CA ALA A 189 -34.44 24.07 -16.66
C ALA A 189 -32.92 23.79 -16.60
N ALA A 190 -32.38 23.46 -15.43
CA ALA A 190 -30.98 23.05 -15.28
C ALA A 190 -30.68 21.70 -15.96
N CYS A 191 -31.58 20.71 -15.80
CA CYS A 191 -31.46 19.42 -16.49
C CYS A 191 -31.52 19.58 -18.01
N GLU A 192 -32.42 20.43 -18.52
CA GLU A 192 -32.55 20.73 -19.95
C GLU A 192 -31.31 21.45 -20.50
N ARG A 193 -30.69 22.34 -19.72
CA ARG A 193 -29.43 23.00 -20.09
C ARG A 193 -28.26 22.01 -20.17
N ASP A 194 -28.10 21.16 -19.17
CA ASP A 194 -27.09 20.09 -19.20
C ASP A 194 -27.36 19.14 -20.38
N ALA A 195 -28.63 18.78 -20.63
CA ALA A 195 -29.00 17.89 -21.74
C ALA A 195 -28.70 18.52 -23.10
N ALA A 196 -28.97 19.82 -23.29
CA ALA A 196 -28.60 20.55 -24.50
C ALA A 196 -27.08 20.59 -24.71
N THR A 197 -26.32 20.80 -23.62
CA THR A 197 -24.85 20.79 -23.65
C THR A 197 -24.31 19.41 -24.05
N TYR A 198 -24.81 18.35 -23.42
CA TYR A 198 -24.45 16.97 -23.79
C TYR A 198 -24.90 16.59 -25.21
N GLY A 199 -26.02 17.13 -25.68
CA GLY A 199 -26.48 16.99 -27.07
C GLY A 199 -25.51 17.62 -28.06
N ALA A 200 -25.04 18.85 -27.79
CA ALA A 200 -24.02 19.50 -28.61
C ALA A 200 -22.68 18.73 -28.59
N ILE A 201 -22.29 18.19 -27.43
CA ILE A 201 -21.12 17.30 -27.32
C ILE A 201 -21.32 16.04 -28.17
N LEU A 202 -22.52 15.46 -28.18
CA LEU A 202 -22.86 14.30 -29.00
C LEU A 202 -22.72 14.61 -30.50
N ASP A 203 -23.17 15.77 -30.94
CA ASP A 203 -23.04 16.18 -32.35
C ASP A 203 -21.56 16.37 -32.74
N LEU A 204 -20.74 16.94 -31.86
CA LEU A 204 -19.30 17.10 -32.10
C LEU A 204 -18.57 15.76 -32.11
N VAL A 205 -18.82 14.87 -31.15
CA VAL A 205 -18.14 13.56 -31.09
C VAL A 205 -18.52 12.67 -32.28
N MET A 206 -19.73 12.81 -32.83
CA MET A 206 -20.13 12.11 -34.05
C MET A 206 -19.43 12.64 -35.31
N ARG A 207 -18.88 13.85 -35.27
CA ARG A 207 -18.06 14.45 -36.35
C ARG A 207 -16.58 14.11 -36.23
N LEU A 208 -16.12 13.59 -35.08
CA LEU A 208 -14.74 13.14 -34.90
C LEU A 208 -14.46 11.91 -35.77
N SER A 209 -13.26 11.88 -36.34
CA SER A 209 -12.76 10.68 -37.01
C SER A 209 -12.48 9.53 -36.01
N ASP A 210 -12.21 8.34 -36.52
CA ASP A 210 -11.71 7.19 -35.74
C ASP A 210 -10.17 7.05 -35.80
N GLN A 211 -9.47 8.11 -36.20
CA GLN A 211 -8.01 8.07 -36.41
C GLN A 211 -7.25 7.66 -35.14
N ARG A 212 -7.70 8.09 -33.96
CA ARG A 212 -7.11 7.73 -32.66
C ARG A 212 -7.17 6.22 -32.45
N GLU A 213 -8.35 5.62 -32.63
CA GLU A 213 -8.58 4.19 -32.50
C GLU A 213 -7.83 3.40 -33.58
N ARG A 214 -7.77 3.91 -34.81
CA ARG A 214 -6.98 3.33 -35.91
C ARG A 214 -5.49 3.35 -35.60
N ARG A 215 -4.95 4.41 -35.00
CA ARG A 215 -3.54 4.45 -34.56
C ARG A 215 -3.27 3.45 -33.45
N LYS A 216 -4.15 3.32 -32.46
CA LYS A 216 -4.05 2.28 -31.42
C LYS A 216 -4.02 0.88 -32.04
N ALA A 217 -4.98 0.55 -32.93
CA ALA A 217 -5.03 -0.73 -33.63
C ALA A 217 -3.76 -0.99 -34.47
N SER A 218 -3.34 0.00 -35.27
CA SER A 218 -2.14 -0.08 -36.09
C SER A 218 -0.86 -0.29 -35.28
N HIS A 219 -0.75 0.37 -34.12
CA HIS A 219 0.38 0.20 -33.22
C HIS A 219 0.46 -1.24 -32.69
N LEU A 220 -0.67 -1.78 -32.22
CA LEU A 220 -0.75 -3.18 -31.76
C LEU A 220 -0.37 -4.18 -32.87
N ILE A 221 -0.87 -3.98 -34.09
CA ILE A 221 -0.49 -4.81 -35.25
C ILE A 221 1.00 -4.66 -35.55
N GLY A 222 1.55 -3.45 -35.46
CA GLY A 222 2.96 -3.16 -35.66
C GLY A 222 3.87 -3.94 -34.70
N LEU A 223 3.48 -4.02 -33.43
CA LEU A 223 4.21 -4.78 -32.41
C LEU A 223 4.26 -6.29 -32.71
N LEU A 224 3.30 -6.84 -33.46
CA LEU A 224 3.35 -8.25 -33.87
C LEU A 224 4.48 -8.59 -34.86
N LYS A 225 5.21 -7.58 -35.37
CA LYS A 225 6.42 -7.79 -36.18
C LYS A 225 7.61 -8.24 -35.32
N THR A 226 7.67 -7.82 -34.05
CA THR A 226 8.75 -8.11 -33.11
C THR A 226 8.30 -9.03 -31.97
N HIS A 227 7.02 -9.00 -31.59
CA HIS A 227 6.44 -9.78 -30.49
C HIS A 227 5.46 -10.83 -31.02
N GLN A 228 5.47 -12.03 -30.44
CA GLN A 228 4.53 -13.09 -30.82
C GLN A 228 3.15 -12.89 -30.18
N LEU A 229 3.12 -12.34 -28.96
CA LEU A 229 1.94 -12.12 -28.15
C LEU A 229 2.02 -10.71 -27.56
N VAL A 230 0.96 -9.92 -27.75
CA VAL A 230 0.87 -8.53 -27.26
C VAL A 230 -0.37 -8.42 -26.37
N LEU A 231 -0.23 -7.78 -25.22
CA LEU A 231 -1.35 -7.43 -24.35
C LEU A 231 -1.62 -5.94 -24.43
N ALA A 232 -2.89 -5.55 -24.40
CA ALA A 232 -3.30 -4.16 -24.36
C ALA A 232 -4.42 -3.97 -23.34
N PHE A 233 -4.39 -2.86 -22.60
CA PHE A 233 -5.34 -2.56 -21.55
C PHE A 233 -6.06 -1.23 -21.78
N ASP A 234 -7.38 -1.22 -21.61
CA ASP A 234 -8.22 0.00 -21.54
C ASP A 234 -9.28 -0.16 -20.45
N GLY A 235 -9.58 0.91 -19.71
CA GLY A 235 -10.66 0.90 -18.71
C GLY A 235 -12.07 0.79 -19.32
N ARG A 236 -12.24 1.00 -20.63
CA ARG A 236 -13.54 1.06 -21.32
C ARG A 236 -13.74 -0.16 -22.24
N PRO A 237 -14.63 -1.11 -21.89
CA PRO A 237 -14.90 -2.29 -22.72
C PRO A 237 -15.35 -1.98 -24.16
N ILE A 238 -16.14 -0.91 -24.37
CA ILE A 238 -16.58 -0.51 -25.71
C ILE A 238 -15.41 -0.09 -26.60
N THR A 239 -14.37 0.54 -26.03
CA THR A 239 -13.13 0.89 -26.75
C THR A 239 -12.41 -0.37 -27.22
N LEU A 240 -12.32 -1.40 -26.38
CA LEU A 240 -11.70 -2.68 -26.75
C LEU A 240 -12.44 -3.36 -27.91
N ALA A 241 -13.78 -3.28 -27.94
CA ALA A 241 -14.57 -3.81 -29.04
C ALA A 241 -14.33 -3.07 -30.37
N VAL A 242 -14.24 -1.73 -30.33
CA VAL A 242 -13.90 -0.93 -31.52
C VAL A 242 -12.49 -1.25 -32.01
N ILE A 243 -11.50 -1.32 -31.11
CA ILE A 243 -10.12 -1.65 -31.48
C ILE A 243 -10.04 -3.06 -32.06
N ARG A 244 -10.77 -4.04 -31.50
CA ARG A 244 -10.88 -5.38 -32.07
C ARG A 244 -11.36 -5.33 -33.52
N GLN A 245 -12.47 -4.63 -33.77
CA GLN A 245 -13.04 -4.53 -35.11
C GLN A 245 -12.05 -3.89 -36.09
N LEU A 246 -11.38 -2.80 -35.69
CA LEU A 246 -10.36 -2.16 -36.52
C LEU A 246 -9.16 -3.07 -36.80
N ILE A 247 -8.70 -3.87 -35.82
CA ILE A 247 -7.63 -4.84 -36.06
C ILE A 247 -8.06 -5.91 -37.07
N GLU A 248 -9.28 -6.45 -36.92
CA GLU A 248 -9.86 -7.43 -37.83
C GLU A 248 -10.04 -6.86 -39.26
N GLU A 249 -10.31 -5.56 -39.41
CA GLU A 249 -10.38 -4.86 -40.71
C GLU A 249 -8.99 -4.59 -41.33
N MET A 250 -7.99 -4.27 -40.52
CA MET A 250 -6.68 -3.79 -40.98
C MET A 250 -5.67 -4.90 -41.25
N ALA A 251 -5.83 -6.08 -40.64
CA ALA A 251 -4.85 -7.14 -40.75
C ALA A 251 -5.49 -8.54 -40.79
N ASP A 252 -5.29 -9.22 -41.92
CA ASP A 252 -5.57 -10.64 -42.02
C ASP A 252 -4.60 -11.45 -41.15
N LYS A 253 -5.09 -12.58 -40.60
CA LYS A 253 -4.27 -13.56 -39.85
C LYS A 253 -3.67 -13.02 -38.53
N VAL A 254 -4.38 -12.10 -37.88
CA VAL A 254 -4.13 -11.69 -36.49
C VAL A 254 -5.25 -12.26 -35.62
N SER A 255 -4.90 -13.00 -34.57
CA SER A 255 -5.88 -13.48 -33.60
C SER A 255 -6.11 -12.39 -32.55
N VAL A 256 -7.35 -11.96 -32.34
CA VAL A 256 -7.69 -10.99 -31.29
C VAL A 256 -8.57 -11.66 -30.25
N ILE A 257 -8.17 -11.56 -28.99
CA ILE A 257 -8.94 -12.06 -27.84
C ILE A 257 -9.33 -10.84 -27.01
N VAL A 258 -10.61 -10.63 -26.78
CA VAL A 258 -11.11 -9.58 -25.89
C VAL A 258 -11.48 -10.23 -24.58
N ALA A 259 -10.88 -9.78 -23.48
CA ALA A 259 -11.20 -10.26 -22.15
C ALA A 259 -11.78 -9.11 -21.34
N THR A 260 -13.09 -9.18 -21.08
CA THR A 260 -13.84 -8.23 -20.26
C THR A 260 -14.47 -8.94 -19.08
N GLY A 261 -14.83 -8.22 -18.01
CA GLY A 261 -15.36 -8.81 -16.77
C GLY A 261 -16.66 -9.64 -16.90
N ASP A 262 -17.34 -9.59 -18.05
CA ASP A 262 -18.67 -10.16 -18.25
C ASP A 262 -18.68 -11.58 -18.90
N ALA A 263 -17.56 -12.06 -19.47
CA ALA A 263 -17.52 -13.32 -20.23
C ALA A 263 -16.44 -14.30 -19.73
N ASP A 264 -16.86 -15.30 -18.96
CA ASP A 264 -15.96 -16.34 -18.40
C ASP A 264 -15.21 -17.13 -19.49
N SER A 265 -15.82 -17.35 -20.66
CA SER A 265 -15.21 -18.10 -21.78
C SER A 265 -14.08 -17.33 -22.46
N GLU A 266 -14.23 -16.03 -22.69
CA GLU A 266 -13.20 -15.20 -23.31
C GLU A 266 -12.05 -14.93 -22.34
N ARG A 267 -12.35 -14.77 -21.04
CA ARG A 267 -11.36 -14.73 -19.96
C ARG A 267 -10.52 -16.01 -19.91
N ALA A 268 -11.16 -17.18 -19.95
CA ALA A 268 -10.45 -18.46 -19.97
C ALA A 268 -9.59 -18.62 -21.24
N SER A 269 -10.09 -18.17 -22.40
CA SER A 269 -9.34 -18.17 -23.65
C SER A 269 -8.08 -17.29 -23.60
N ALA A 270 -8.20 -16.09 -23.01
CA ALA A 270 -7.05 -15.22 -22.78
C ALA A 270 -6.03 -15.87 -21.83
N MET A 271 -6.49 -16.47 -20.73
CA MET A 271 -5.60 -17.17 -19.81
C MET A 271 -4.85 -18.31 -20.48
N GLU A 272 -5.52 -19.16 -21.27
CA GLU A 272 -4.85 -20.27 -21.94
C GLU A 272 -3.89 -19.79 -23.04
N THR A 273 -4.27 -18.75 -23.78
CA THR A 273 -3.45 -18.23 -24.87
C THR A 273 -2.17 -17.56 -24.39
N PHE A 274 -2.22 -16.86 -23.26
CA PHE A 274 -1.10 -16.11 -22.69
C PHE A 274 -0.40 -16.82 -21.51
N ARG A 275 -0.80 -18.06 -21.20
CA ARG A 275 -0.15 -18.91 -20.20
C ARG A 275 1.30 -19.21 -20.61
N LEU A 276 2.17 -19.32 -19.60
CA LEU A 276 3.55 -19.77 -19.78
C LEU A 276 3.62 -21.08 -20.59
N GLY A 277 4.44 -21.09 -21.63
CA GLY A 277 4.63 -22.22 -22.53
C GLY A 277 3.60 -22.32 -23.65
N SER A 278 2.68 -21.36 -23.79
CA SER A 278 1.75 -21.32 -24.92
C SER A 278 2.50 -21.20 -26.25
N ALA A 279 2.13 -22.04 -27.21
CA ALA A 279 2.66 -22.05 -28.58
C ALA A 279 1.93 -21.09 -29.53
N LYS A 280 0.96 -20.32 -29.02
CA LYS A 280 0.20 -19.34 -29.82
C LYS A 280 1.13 -18.23 -30.30
N LYS A 281 0.83 -17.72 -31.50
CA LYS A 281 1.62 -16.69 -32.19
C LYS A 281 0.68 -15.72 -32.89
N ARG A 282 1.14 -14.49 -33.09
CA ARG A 282 0.41 -13.40 -33.75
C ARG A 282 -0.95 -13.14 -33.10
N THR A 283 -0.96 -13.09 -31.77
CA THR A 283 -2.19 -12.85 -30.99
C THR A 283 -2.10 -11.55 -30.19
N ILE A 284 -3.19 -10.79 -30.21
CA ILE A 284 -3.39 -9.59 -29.39
C ILE A 284 -4.47 -9.90 -28.35
N GLY A 285 -4.16 -9.66 -27.08
CA GLY A 285 -5.10 -9.75 -25.98
C GLY A 285 -5.53 -8.35 -25.55
N LEU A 286 -6.81 -8.02 -25.73
CA LEU A 286 -7.42 -6.76 -25.34
C LEU A 286 -8.14 -6.95 -24.01
N CYS A 287 -7.61 -6.38 -22.93
CA CYS A 287 -8.04 -6.65 -21.57
C CYS A 287 -8.66 -5.40 -20.92
N SER A 288 -9.78 -5.55 -20.22
CA SER A 288 -10.24 -4.51 -19.29
C SER A 288 -9.54 -4.61 -17.94
N ASP A 289 -9.67 -3.59 -17.09
CA ASP A 289 -9.06 -3.57 -15.75
C ASP A 289 -9.53 -4.72 -14.84
N SER A 290 -10.63 -5.41 -15.15
CA SER A 290 -11.05 -6.63 -14.44
C SER A 290 -10.03 -7.78 -14.51
N LEU A 291 -9.13 -7.77 -15.50
CA LEU A 291 -8.02 -8.73 -15.64
C LEU A 291 -6.68 -8.16 -15.19
N SER A 292 -6.65 -6.96 -14.61
CA SER A 292 -5.42 -6.37 -14.07
C SER A 292 -4.97 -7.05 -12.75
N GLU A 293 -5.80 -7.93 -12.18
CA GLU A 293 -5.51 -8.73 -10.98
C GLU A 293 -5.83 -10.22 -11.19
N GLY A 294 -5.11 -11.12 -10.49
CA GLY A 294 -5.49 -12.54 -10.37
C GLY A 294 -5.25 -13.47 -11.58
N VAL A 295 -4.61 -13.02 -12.66
CA VAL A 295 -4.28 -13.88 -13.82
C VAL A 295 -2.80 -13.84 -14.21
N ASN A 296 -2.29 -14.93 -14.79
CA ASN A 296 -0.91 -15.07 -15.27
C ASN A 296 -0.90 -15.00 -16.80
N LEU A 297 -0.28 -13.96 -17.36
CA LEU A 297 -0.26 -13.71 -18.82
C LEU A 297 1.18 -13.49 -19.33
N GLN A 298 2.15 -14.04 -18.61
CA GLN A 298 3.59 -13.79 -18.78
C GLN A 298 4.21 -14.34 -20.07
N GLN A 299 3.46 -15.05 -20.92
CA GLN A 299 3.95 -15.43 -22.24
C GLN A 299 4.07 -14.21 -23.18
N ALA A 300 3.36 -13.11 -22.92
CA ALA A 300 3.54 -11.85 -23.65
C ALA A 300 4.79 -11.10 -23.20
N SER A 301 5.51 -10.50 -24.16
CA SER A 301 6.69 -9.65 -23.91
C SER A 301 6.43 -8.16 -24.14
N ALA A 302 5.24 -7.78 -24.61
CA ALA A 302 4.83 -6.39 -24.78
C ALA A 302 3.45 -6.16 -24.17
N LEU A 303 3.34 -5.07 -23.41
CA LEU A 303 2.10 -4.56 -22.85
C LEU A 303 1.87 -3.13 -23.31
N VAL A 304 0.65 -2.81 -23.74
CA VAL A 304 0.26 -1.49 -24.21
C VAL A 304 -0.85 -0.93 -23.33
N HIS A 305 -0.64 0.25 -22.76
CA HIS A 305 -1.70 1.04 -22.17
C HIS A 305 -2.43 1.79 -23.28
N LEU A 306 -3.67 1.40 -23.58
CA LEU A 306 -4.50 2.08 -24.58
C LEU A 306 -5.12 3.36 -24.02
N ASP A 307 -5.22 3.44 -22.69
CA ASP A 307 -5.52 4.63 -21.92
C ASP A 307 -4.43 4.87 -20.88
N MET A 308 -4.18 6.14 -20.58
CA MET A 308 -3.34 6.50 -19.44
C MET A 308 -4.02 6.02 -18.13
N PRO A 309 -3.33 5.24 -17.26
CA PRO A 309 -3.89 4.81 -15.98
C PRO A 309 -4.20 5.99 -15.04
N THR A 310 -5.26 5.88 -14.23
CA THR A 310 -5.70 6.96 -13.33
C THR A 310 -4.95 6.99 -11.99
N VAL A 311 -4.40 5.85 -11.56
CA VAL A 311 -3.61 5.70 -10.34
C VAL A 311 -2.46 4.72 -10.57
N VAL A 312 -1.32 4.96 -9.91
CA VAL A 312 -0.07 4.17 -10.06
C VAL A 312 -0.31 2.67 -9.87
N ARG A 313 -1.16 2.32 -8.89
CA ARG A 313 -1.55 0.93 -8.61
C ARG A 313 -2.07 0.20 -9.85
N ILE A 314 -2.91 0.84 -10.68
CA ILE A 314 -3.49 0.21 -11.86
C ILE A 314 -2.39 -0.08 -12.90
N ALA A 315 -1.45 0.85 -13.09
CA ALA A 315 -0.32 0.64 -13.99
C ALA A 315 0.55 -0.56 -13.55
N GLU A 316 0.93 -0.60 -12.28
CA GLU A 316 1.71 -1.72 -11.71
C GLU A 316 0.97 -3.05 -11.83
N GLN A 317 -0.35 -3.06 -11.62
CA GLN A 317 -1.18 -4.25 -11.73
C GLN A 317 -1.29 -4.79 -13.16
N ARG A 318 -1.45 -3.89 -14.14
CA ARG A 318 -1.46 -4.22 -15.57
C ARG A 318 -0.11 -4.84 -15.99
N VAL A 319 1.02 -4.21 -15.67
CA VAL A 319 2.35 -4.75 -16.02
C VAL A 319 2.74 -5.99 -15.22
N GLY A 320 2.31 -6.10 -13.96
CA GLY A 320 2.47 -7.30 -13.15
C GLY A 320 1.81 -8.56 -13.74
N ARG A 321 1.02 -8.44 -14.82
CA ARG A 321 0.51 -9.59 -15.58
C ARG A 321 1.57 -10.28 -16.43
N VAL A 322 2.54 -9.52 -16.95
CA VAL A 322 3.64 -10.02 -17.78
C VAL A 322 4.95 -10.14 -17.02
N ASP A 323 5.07 -9.39 -15.94
CA ASP A 323 6.29 -9.23 -15.18
C ASP A 323 6.35 -10.18 -13.97
N ARG A 324 6.76 -11.42 -14.24
CA ARG A 324 6.88 -12.52 -13.26
C ARG A 324 8.29 -13.10 -13.28
N MET A 325 8.68 -13.77 -12.19
CA MET A 325 10.01 -14.42 -12.07
C MET A 325 10.21 -15.54 -13.08
N ASP A 326 9.15 -16.25 -13.44
CA ASP A 326 9.14 -17.33 -14.42
C ASP A 326 8.76 -16.80 -15.82
N SER A 327 8.95 -15.50 -16.07
CA SER A 327 8.82 -14.94 -17.41
C SER A 327 9.86 -15.58 -18.33
N PRO A 328 9.48 -16.01 -19.54
CA PRO A 328 10.42 -16.56 -20.50
C PRO A 328 11.24 -15.48 -21.21
N HIS A 329 11.01 -14.20 -20.90
CA HIS A 329 11.61 -13.06 -21.59
C HIS A 329 12.60 -12.35 -20.67
N GLU A 330 13.75 -11.96 -21.22
CA GLU A 330 14.72 -11.11 -20.49
C GLU A 330 14.22 -9.67 -20.36
N PHE A 331 13.48 -9.19 -21.37
CA PHE A 331 12.93 -7.85 -21.43
C PHE A 331 11.43 -7.87 -21.67
N ILE A 332 10.72 -6.94 -21.05
CA ILE A 332 9.34 -6.61 -21.38
C ILE A 332 9.22 -5.14 -21.79
N GLU A 333 8.38 -4.87 -22.78
CA GLU A 333 8.08 -3.51 -23.21
C GLU A 333 6.73 -3.05 -22.61
N ALA A 334 6.73 -1.86 -22.02
CA ALA A 334 5.53 -1.22 -21.50
C ALA A 334 5.29 0.08 -22.29
N TRP A 335 4.27 0.09 -23.14
CA TRP A 335 3.95 1.18 -24.06
C TRP A 335 2.89 2.10 -23.47
N TRP A 336 3.16 3.40 -23.49
CA TRP A 336 2.30 4.47 -22.97
C TRP A 336 1.83 5.38 -24.10
N PRO A 337 0.56 5.82 -24.10
CA PRO A 337 0.07 6.71 -25.14
C PRO A 337 0.55 8.14 -24.87
N GLU A 338 1.01 8.80 -25.93
CA GLU A 338 1.25 10.24 -25.93
C GLU A 338 0.01 10.95 -26.45
N ASP A 339 -0.84 11.42 -25.53
CA ASP A 339 -2.08 12.11 -25.86
C ASP A 339 -1.79 13.58 -26.25
N ALA A 340 -2.43 14.07 -27.32
CA ALA A 340 -2.41 15.51 -27.60
C ALA A 340 -3.05 16.33 -26.45
N PRO A 341 -2.66 17.61 -26.23
CA PRO A 341 -3.11 18.41 -25.09
C PRO A 341 -4.64 18.50 -24.90
N GLU A 342 -5.38 18.49 -26.01
CA GLU A 342 -6.85 18.57 -26.02
C GLU A 342 -7.50 17.27 -25.52
N PHE A 343 -6.77 16.14 -25.58
CA PHE A 343 -7.21 14.83 -25.08
C PHE A 343 -6.60 14.46 -23.72
N ALA A 344 -5.45 15.03 -23.37
CA ALA A 344 -4.78 14.82 -22.08
C ALA A 344 -5.69 15.22 -20.90
N LEU A 345 -5.44 14.71 -19.70
CA LEU A 345 -6.16 15.12 -18.49
C LEU A 345 -5.24 15.92 -17.57
N SER A 346 -5.77 16.91 -16.85
CA SER A 346 -4.99 17.60 -15.80
C SER A 346 -4.62 16.68 -14.62
N THR A 347 -5.20 15.48 -14.57
CA THR A 347 -4.79 14.44 -13.62
C THR A 347 -3.52 13.72 -14.05
N ASP A 348 -3.05 13.89 -15.29
CA ASP A 348 -1.84 13.21 -15.77
C ASP A 348 -0.59 13.78 -15.10
N GLU A 349 -0.52 15.10 -14.91
CA GLU A 349 0.51 15.76 -14.10
C GLU A 349 0.51 15.22 -12.66
N ARG A 350 -0.68 15.08 -12.05
CA ARG A 350 -0.81 14.52 -10.70
C ARG A 350 -0.48 13.03 -10.64
N PHE A 351 -0.73 12.28 -11.72
CA PHE A 351 -0.36 10.88 -11.80
C PHE A 351 1.16 10.76 -11.84
N ILE A 352 1.85 11.58 -12.65
CA ILE A 352 3.31 11.64 -12.72
C ILE A 352 3.90 12.06 -11.37
N GLU A 353 3.41 13.15 -10.77
CA GLU A 353 3.85 13.59 -9.43
C GLU A 353 3.66 12.49 -8.37
N ARG A 354 2.51 11.81 -8.38
CA ARG A 354 2.25 10.67 -7.48
C ARG A 354 3.16 9.50 -7.78
N TYR A 355 3.49 9.26 -9.04
CA TYR A 355 4.40 8.19 -9.43
C TYR A 355 5.80 8.46 -8.92
N GLU A 356 6.35 9.65 -9.16
CA GLU A 356 7.64 10.10 -8.64
C GLU A 356 7.67 10.08 -7.11
N THR A 357 6.56 10.46 -6.46
CA THR A 357 6.42 10.36 -5.00
C THR A 357 6.42 8.89 -4.54
N VAL A 358 5.75 7.99 -5.25
CA VAL A 358 5.75 6.54 -4.92
C VAL A 358 7.12 5.92 -5.22
N GLU A 359 7.80 6.37 -6.27
CA GLU A 359 9.14 5.91 -6.62
C GLU A 359 10.17 6.33 -5.57
N SER A 360 10.18 7.62 -5.21
CA SER A 360 11.05 8.16 -4.16
C SER A 360 10.69 7.63 -2.77
N LEU A 361 9.43 7.42 -2.45
CA LEU A 361 9.07 6.85 -1.15
C LEU A 361 9.30 5.35 -1.14
N LEU A 362 8.63 4.58 -1.98
CA LEU A 362 8.54 3.12 -1.85
C LEU A 362 9.46 2.35 -2.80
N GLY A 363 10.05 3.03 -3.79
CA GLY A 363 10.69 2.37 -4.91
C GLY A 363 9.68 1.87 -5.93
N SER A 364 9.82 2.33 -7.18
CA SER A 364 8.96 1.85 -8.26
C SER A 364 9.46 0.51 -8.82
N ASN A 365 8.49 -0.32 -9.19
CA ASN A 365 8.69 -1.62 -9.81
C ASN A 365 8.68 -1.57 -11.35
N MET A 366 8.46 -0.38 -11.90
CA MET A 366 8.42 -0.05 -13.32
C MET A 366 9.04 1.35 -13.46
N PRO A 367 9.73 1.69 -14.55
CA PRO A 367 10.13 3.06 -14.84
C PRO A 367 9.08 3.77 -15.71
N LEU A 368 8.90 5.09 -15.56
CA LEU A 368 8.17 5.91 -16.55
C LEU A 368 9.11 6.30 -17.71
N PRO A 369 8.60 6.52 -18.94
CA PRO A 369 9.39 7.07 -20.03
C PRO A 369 9.97 8.46 -19.73
N ASP A 370 11.21 8.72 -20.15
CA ASP A 370 11.91 9.99 -19.93
C ASP A 370 11.13 11.22 -20.42
N THR A 371 10.35 11.09 -21.50
CA THR A 371 9.53 12.17 -22.04
C THR A 371 8.40 12.58 -21.10
N MET A 372 7.89 11.66 -20.28
CA MET A 372 6.82 11.94 -19.31
C MET A 372 7.36 12.52 -18.00
N GLN A 373 8.62 12.24 -17.66
CA GLN A 373 9.29 12.76 -16.45
C GLN A 373 9.63 14.27 -16.56
N ARG A 374 9.75 14.82 -17.78
CA ARG A 374 10.19 16.21 -18.03
C ARG A 374 9.16 17.30 -17.70
N HIS A 375 7.98 16.95 -17.17
CA HIS A 375 6.95 17.93 -16.79
C HIS A 375 7.07 18.44 -15.34
N ALA A 376 8.02 17.93 -14.55
CA ALA A 376 8.38 18.54 -13.26
C ALA A 376 9.37 19.71 -13.48
N ALA A 377 9.10 20.86 -12.88
CA ALA A 377 9.98 22.03 -12.93
C ALA A 377 11.43 21.66 -12.54
N PRO A 378 12.46 22.26 -13.17
CA PRO A 378 13.85 21.89 -12.90
C PRO A 378 14.21 22.30 -11.47
N VAL A 379 14.27 21.31 -10.58
CA VAL A 379 15.02 21.41 -9.33
C VAL A 379 16.50 21.51 -9.73
N ARG A 380 17.18 22.52 -9.19
CA ARG A 380 18.54 22.94 -9.57
C ARG A 380 19.48 21.75 -9.78
N THR A 381 19.91 21.60 -11.03
CA THR A 381 20.62 20.44 -11.57
C THR A 381 21.97 20.18 -10.89
N GLU A 382 22.62 21.21 -10.33
CA GLU A 382 23.95 21.04 -9.74
C GLU A 382 23.94 20.28 -8.40
N LYS A 383 22.90 20.42 -7.56
CA LYS A 383 22.80 19.67 -6.30
C LYS A 383 22.37 18.22 -6.50
N VAL A 384 21.48 17.99 -7.47
CA VAL A 384 21.00 16.63 -7.80
C VAL A 384 22.13 15.78 -8.37
N ILE A 385 23.05 16.35 -9.16
CA ILE A 385 24.20 15.61 -9.71
C ILE A 385 25.20 15.25 -8.60
N GLU A 386 25.53 16.17 -7.69
CA GLU A 386 26.41 15.86 -6.55
C GLU A 386 25.79 14.83 -5.59
N ASP A 387 24.47 14.90 -5.35
CA ASP A 387 23.76 13.92 -4.52
C ASP A 387 23.66 12.55 -5.23
N PHE A 388 23.44 12.52 -6.54
CA PHE A 388 23.37 11.28 -7.33
C PHE A 388 24.75 10.58 -7.45
N GLU A 389 25.83 11.34 -7.63
CA GLU A 389 27.20 10.81 -7.68
C GLU A 389 27.64 10.27 -6.31
N ARG A 390 27.32 10.99 -5.21
CA ARG A 390 27.60 10.54 -3.84
C ARG A 390 26.73 9.33 -3.43
N GLN A 391 25.50 9.24 -3.92
CA GLN A 391 24.59 8.09 -3.69
C GLN A 391 24.96 6.85 -4.51
N ALA A 392 25.50 7.02 -5.71
CA ALA A 392 26.01 5.93 -6.55
C ALA A 392 27.24 5.24 -5.93
N GLU A 393 28.13 5.99 -5.25
CA GLU A 393 29.30 5.44 -4.56
C GLU A 393 28.93 4.63 -3.29
N ILE A 394 27.83 4.97 -2.62
CA ILE A 394 27.40 4.31 -1.36
C ILE A 394 26.51 3.09 -1.65
N GLY A 395 25.98 2.92 -2.86
CA GLY A 395 25.00 1.87 -3.17
C GLY A 395 23.67 2.02 -2.42
N ALA A 396 23.46 3.17 -1.76
CA ALA A 396 22.26 3.50 -1.02
C ALA A 396 21.17 3.96 -1.97
N TRP A 397 20.26 3.04 -2.25
CA TRP A 397 19.02 3.27 -2.97
C TRP A 397 18.10 4.27 -2.23
N ASP A 398 17.56 5.25 -2.95
CA ASP A 398 16.72 6.35 -2.46
C ASP A 398 15.23 5.97 -2.23
N GLY A 399 14.96 4.71 -1.86
CA GLY A 399 13.62 4.24 -1.50
C GLY A 399 13.53 3.79 -0.04
N ILE A 400 12.30 3.56 0.47
CA ILE A 400 12.04 3.00 1.80
C ILE A 400 12.69 1.63 1.87
N GLN A 401 13.78 1.59 2.62
CA GLN A 401 14.44 0.37 3.02
C GLN A 401 13.45 -0.52 3.81
N ASP A 402 13.53 -1.84 3.64
CA ASP A 402 12.77 -2.79 4.46
C ASP A 402 13.19 -2.65 5.95
N ALA A 403 12.27 -2.95 6.87
CA ALA A 403 12.52 -2.98 8.32
C ALA A 403 13.77 -3.80 8.70
N PHE A 404 14.10 -4.83 7.91
CA PHE A 404 15.28 -5.68 8.11
C PHE A 404 16.50 -5.30 7.26
N GLU A 405 16.40 -4.30 6.40
CA GLU A 405 17.53 -3.86 5.57
C GLU A 405 18.73 -3.39 6.40
N PRO A 406 18.58 -2.60 7.48
CA PRO A 406 19.72 -2.22 8.32
C PRO A 406 20.47 -3.42 8.88
N VAL A 407 19.74 -4.50 9.23
CA VAL A 407 20.32 -5.75 9.72
C VAL A 407 21.05 -6.49 8.61
N ARG A 408 20.48 -6.56 7.41
CA ARG A 408 21.16 -7.18 6.25
C ARG A 408 22.44 -6.46 5.87
N GLN A 409 22.45 -5.14 5.93
CA GLN A 409 23.64 -4.33 5.64
C GLN A 409 24.77 -4.55 6.67
N LEU A 410 24.50 -5.12 7.85
CA LEU A 410 25.57 -5.53 8.77
C LEU A 410 26.39 -6.71 8.24
N VAL A 411 25.82 -7.54 7.36
CA VAL A 411 26.45 -8.78 6.86
C VAL A 411 26.55 -8.85 5.33
N GLN A 412 26.01 -7.86 4.62
CA GLN A 412 25.99 -7.77 3.16
C GLN A 412 26.41 -6.38 2.69
N GLY A 413 27.00 -6.32 1.50
CA GLY A 413 27.44 -5.06 0.88
C GLY A 413 28.89 -4.69 1.24
N SER A 414 29.40 -3.64 0.60
CA SER A 414 30.77 -3.13 0.81
C SER A 414 31.00 -2.56 2.21
N THR A 415 29.92 -2.16 2.90
CA THR A 415 29.95 -1.57 4.25
C THR A 415 29.54 -2.58 5.33
N GLY A 416 29.61 -3.88 5.09
CA GLY A 416 29.27 -4.89 6.10
C GLY A 416 30.21 -4.85 7.32
N LEU A 417 29.68 -4.97 8.53
CA LEU A 417 30.49 -5.17 9.75
C LEU A 417 31.02 -6.60 9.85
N VAL A 418 30.29 -7.56 9.29
CA VAL A 418 30.67 -8.98 9.27
C VAL A 418 31.16 -9.33 7.86
N PRO A 419 32.40 -9.85 7.71
CA PRO A 419 32.90 -10.32 6.44
C PRO A 419 32.00 -11.41 5.82
N PRO A 420 31.80 -11.44 4.48
CA PRO A 420 30.90 -12.39 3.84
C PRO A 420 31.23 -13.86 4.11
N ASP A 421 32.52 -14.22 4.17
CA ASP A 421 32.98 -15.58 4.43
C ASP A 421 32.71 -16.03 5.88
N VAL A 422 32.78 -15.11 6.84
CA VAL A 422 32.41 -15.36 8.24
C VAL A 422 30.91 -15.60 8.35
N TYR A 423 30.10 -14.76 7.70
CA TYR A 423 28.65 -14.91 7.70
C TYR A 423 28.21 -16.26 7.11
N GLU A 424 28.72 -16.63 5.93
CA GLU A 424 28.39 -17.90 5.28
C GLU A 424 28.82 -19.11 6.11
N ARG A 425 29.99 -19.04 6.76
CA ARG A 425 30.41 -20.09 7.69
C ARG A 425 29.39 -20.30 8.80
N TYR A 426 28.94 -19.23 9.45
CA TYR A 426 27.99 -19.31 10.56
C TYR A 426 26.56 -19.66 10.13
N ARG A 427 26.17 -19.39 8.89
CA ARG A 427 24.85 -19.75 8.34
C ARG A 427 24.59 -21.25 8.34
N HIS A 428 25.64 -22.07 8.22
CA HIS A 428 25.55 -23.53 8.17
C HIS A 428 25.91 -24.22 9.49
N VAL A 429 26.26 -23.46 10.54
CA VAL A 429 26.55 -24.04 11.86
C VAL A 429 25.24 -24.45 12.54
N SER A 430 25.06 -25.75 12.74
CA SER A 430 23.93 -26.33 13.48
C SER A 430 24.18 -26.49 14.99
N ALA A 431 25.39 -26.18 15.46
CA ALA A 431 25.74 -26.27 16.87
C ALA A 431 24.98 -25.22 17.70
N ARG A 432 24.36 -25.65 18.80
CA ARG A 432 23.60 -24.77 19.69
C ARG A 432 24.54 -23.89 20.51
N VAL A 433 24.64 -22.61 20.16
CA VAL A 433 25.31 -21.60 21.01
C VAL A 433 24.45 -21.35 22.25
N LEU A 434 25.01 -21.61 23.45
CA LEU A 434 24.31 -21.40 24.72
C LEU A 434 24.20 -19.90 25.03
N SER A 435 25.32 -19.20 25.08
CA SER A 435 25.44 -17.74 25.16
C SER A 435 26.85 -17.32 24.71
N ARG A 436 27.00 -16.14 24.10
CA ARG A 436 28.31 -15.59 23.71
C ARG A 436 28.43 -14.15 24.16
N VAL A 437 29.46 -13.86 24.97
CA VAL A 437 29.78 -12.51 25.44
C VAL A 437 31.07 -12.06 24.76
N SER A 438 31.07 -10.88 24.17
CA SER A 438 32.25 -10.24 23.60
C SER A 438 32.51 -8.92 24.33
N VAL A 439 33.75 -8.66 24.69
CA VAL A 439 34.17 -7.42 25.36
C VAL A 439 35.03 -6.62 24.40
N VAL A 440 34.70 -5.35 24.23
CA VAL A 440 35.43 -4.45 23.33
C VAL A 440 35.88 -3.19 24.07
N ARG A 441 37.01 -2.63 23.65
CA ARG A 441 37.50 -1.36 24.18
C ARG A 441 36.58 -0.23 23.76
N SER A 442 36.16 0.62 24.71
CA SER A 442 35.29 1.77 24.45
C SER A 442 35.57 2.90 25.43
N LYS A 443 35.45 4.16 24.98
CA LYS A 443 35.63 5.34 25.86
C LYS A 443 34.59 5.41 26.99
N ALA A 444 33.39 4.91 26.73
CA ALA A 444 32.28 4.88 27.69
C ALA A 444 31.61 3.50 27.67
N PRO A 445 31.07 3.04 28.81
CA PRO A 445 30.41 1.75 28.89
C PRO A 445 29.07 1.74 28.16
N TRP A 446 28.87 0.71 27.34
CA TRP A 446 27.61 0.42 26.62
C TRP A 446 27.44 -1.08 26.49
N ALA A 447 26.21 -1.55 26.25
CA ALA A 447 25.94 -2.97 26.05
C ALA A 447 24.87 -3.23 25.00
N PHE A 448 25.14 -4.18 24.11
CA PHE A 448 24.17 -4.77 23.19
C PHE A 448 23.77 -6.16 23.68
N PHE A 449 22.48 -6.47 23.60
CA PHE A 449 21.89 -7.75 23.96
C PHE A 449 21.01 -8.29 22.84
N CYS A 450 21.21 -9.55 22.50
CA CYS A 450 20.28 -10.35 21.70
C CYS A 450 19.62 -11.40 22.60
N LEU A 451 18.34 -11.22 22.89
CA LEU A 451 17.55 -12.11 23.74
C LEU A 451 16.77 -13.14 22.91
N THR A 452 16.60 -14.35 23.44
CA THR A 452 15.68 -15.34 22.87
C THR A 452 14.23 -14.84 22.94
N GLY A 453 13.48 -15.09 21.86
CA GLY A 453 12.04 -14.92 21.85
C GLY A 453 11.31 -16.22 22.17
N GLY A 454 11.55 -16.88 23.31
CA GLY A 454 10.87 -18.17 23.60
C GLY A 454 10.96 -19.22 22.47
N SER A 455 10.02 -20.17 22.40
CA SER A 455 10.03 -21.27 21.41
C SER A 455 9.61 -20.86 20.00
N PHE A 456 8.85 -19.77 19.86
CA PHE A 456 8.21 -19.34 18.59
C PHE A 456 8.32 -17.83 18.31
N GLY A 457 8.99 -17.06 19.16
CA GLY A 457 9.13 -15.61 19.03
C GLY A 457 10.46 -15.21 18.38
N ALA A 458 10.44 -14.08 17.68
CA ALA A 458 11.62 -13.49 17.08
C ALA A 458 12.64 -13.05 18.16
N PRO A 459 13.95 -13.12 17.88
CA PRO A 459 14.97 -12.59 18.78
C PRO A 459 14.78 -11.08 18.99
N ARG A 460 15.04 -10.60 20.21
CA ARG A 460 14.91 -9.18 20.56
C ARG A 460 16.29 -8.55 20.70
N TRP A 461 16.51 -7.45 19.97
CA TRP A 461 17.74 -6.66 20.03
C TRP A 461 17.54 -5.45 20.93
N ILE A 462 18.45 -5.26 21.87
CA ILE A 462 18.39 -4.18 22.85
C ILE A 462 19.79 -3.58 22.97
N LEU A 463 19.90 -2.28 22.81
CA LEU A 463 21.14 -1.54 23.03
C LEU A 463 20.95 -0.54 24.17
N LEU A 464 21.86 -0.57 25.13
CA LEU A 464 22.00 0.39 26.21
C LEU A 464 23.28 1.21 25.97
N THR A 465 23.12 2.47 25.54
CA THR A 465 24.25 3.37 25.25
C THR A 465 24.96 3.86 26.51
N SER A 466 24.34 3.67 27.68
CA SER A 466 24.93 3.89 29.01
C SER A 466 24.05 3.23 30.07
N LEU A 467 24.56 3.09 31.30
CA LEU A 467 23.82 2.51 32.44
C LEU A 467 22.50 3.24 32.75
N LYS A 468 22.44 4.56 32.48
CA LYS A 468 21.24 5.39 32.68
C LYS A 468 20.50 5.71 31.38
N GLY A 469 20.99 5.21 30.24
CA GLY A 469 20.41 5.47 28.93
C GLY A 469 19.02 4.88 28.77
N LYS A 470 18.24 5.44 27.83
CA LYS A 470 17.01 4.80 27.37
C LYS A 470 17.39 3.60 26.49
N PRO A 471 16.78 2.43 26.70
CA PRO A 471 16.99 1.28 25.82
C PRO A 471 16.56 1.59 24.39
N ILE A 472 17.39 1.20 23.44
CA ILE A 472 17.11 1.28 22.00
C ILE A 472 16.76 -0.12 21.52
N THR A 473 15.59 -0.28 20.90
CA THR A 473 15.09 -1.57 20.39
C THR A 473 14.70 -1.55 18.93
N GLU A 474 14.66 -0.36 18.31
CA GLU A 474 14.44 -0.24 16.88
C GLU A 474 15.67 -0.75 16.13
N LEU A 475 15.49 -1.73 15.24
CA LEU A 475 16.59 -2.37 14.51
C LEU A 475 17.48 -1.37 13.79
N GLY A 476 16.91 -0.36 13.12
CA GLY A 476 17.69 0.69 12.44
C GLY A 476 18.60 1.46 13.39
N ALA A 477 18.06 1.96 14.50
CA ALA A 477 18.82 2.70 15.50
C ALA A 477 19.88 1.82 16.21
N VAL A 478 19.55 0.54 16.48
CA VAL A 478 20.51 -0.43 17.03
C VAL A 478 21.64 -0.67 16.03
N CYS A 479 21.34 -0.90 14.75
CA CYS A 479 22.36 -1.11 13.72
C CYS A 479 23.25 0.12 13.53
N GLY A 480 22.68 1.32 13.52
CA GLY A 480 23.42 2.57 13.45
C GLY A 480 24.41 2.72 14.61
N ALA A 481 23.94 2.52 15.84
CA ALA A 481 24.81 2.60 17.01
C ALA A 481 25.86 1.46 17.09
N LEU A 482 25.54 0.26 16.60
CA LEU A 482 26.55 -0.80 16.46
C LEU A 482 27.66 -0.38 15.49
N ARG A 483 27.35 0.30 14.38
CA ARG A 483 28.36 0.82 13.44
C ARG A 483 29.21 1.94 14.05
N GLU A 484 28.61 2.81 14.86
CA GLU A 484 29.34 3.87 15.57
C GLU A 484 30.30 3.29 16.61
N HIS A 485 29.93 2.19 17.27
CA HIS A 485 30.72 1.57 18.32
C HIS A 485 31.70 0.49 17.85
N LEU A 486 31.45 -0.18 16.72
CA LEU A 486 32.27 -1.27 16.18
C LEU A 486 32.93 -0.83 14.87
N THR A 487 34.02 -0.08 15.01
CA THR A 487 34.87 0.37 13.90
C THR A 487 36.08 -0.55 13.73
N GLU A 488 36.86 -0.36 12.65
CA GLU A 488 38.11 -1.11 12.42
C GLU A 488 39.15 -0.92 13.54
N GLU A 489 39.07 0.19 14.29
CA GLU A 489 39.95 0.50 15.42
C GLU A 489 39.48 -0.13 16.74
N THR A 490 38.41 -0.92 16.73
CA THR A 490 37.83 -1.48 17.94
C THR A 490 38.58 -2.74 18.38
N ASP A 491 39.32 -2.63 19.47
CA ASP A 491 40.06 -3.76 20.05
C ASP A 491 39.15 -4.70 20.84
N ASN A 492 39.37 -6.01 20.67
CA ASN A 492 38.82 -7.03 21.58
C ASN A 492 39.59 -7.02 22.91
N LEU A 493 38.86 -7.09 24.02
CA LEU A 493 39.42 -7.21 25.36
C LEU A 493 39.16 -8.61 25.95
N PRO A 494 40.03 -9.11 26.85
CA PRO A 494 39.73 -10.31 27.61
C PRO A 494 38.56 -10.07 28.58
N PHE A 495 37.82 -11.14 28.89
CA PHE A 495 36.77 -11.10 29.90
C PHE A 495 37.40 -11.21 31.30
N ASP A 496 37.50 -10.08 32.00
CA ASP A 496 38.07 -9.94 33.35
C ASP A 496 37.01 -9.51 34.40
N GLU A 497 37.41 -9.38 35.67
CA GLU A 497 36.52 -8.97 36.77
C GLU A 497 35.83 -7.62 36.53
N ARG A 498 36.53 -6.68 35.88
CA ARG A 498 35.98 -5.36 35.59
C ARG A 498 34.88 -5.44 34.52
N SER A 499 35.11 -6.19 33.45
CA SER A 499 34.12 -6.43 32.40
C SER A 499 32.91 -7.21 32.94
N ALA A 500 33.13 -8.16 33.85
CA ALA A 500 32.06 -8.87 34.54
C ALA A 500 31.19 -7.94 35.38
N SER A 501 31.79 -7.05 36.17
CA SER A 501 31.06 -6.06 36.98
C SER A 501 30.19 -5.14 36.12
N VAL A 502 30.74 -4.62 35.01
CA VAL A 502 30.00 -3.74 34.10
C VAL A 502 28.84 -4.49 33.42
N LEU A 503 29.06 -5.74 33.01
CA LEU A 503 28.00 -6.58 32.44
C LEU A 503 26.87 -6.83 33.44
N THR A 504 27.18 -7.11 34.71
CA THR A 504 26.17 -7.30 35.76
C THR A 504 25.32 -6.05 35.96
N GLU A 505 25.92 -4.85 35.95
CA GLU A 505 25.16 -3.61 36.03
C GLU A 505 24.19 -3.43 34.86
N PHE A 506 24.62 -3.77 33.63
CA PHE A 506 23.74 -3.72 32.47
C PHE A 506 22.64 -4.78 32.47
N LEU A 507 22.91 -6.00 32.98
CA LEU A 507 21.89 -7.04 33.13
C LEU A 507 20.79 -6.62 34.13
N ASN A 508 21.18 -6.02 35.25
CA ASN A 508 20.23 -5.45 36.21
C ASN A 508 19.39 -4.33 35.59
N ARG A 509 20.01 -3.48 34.77
CA ARG A 509 19.31 -2.41 34.05
C ARG A 509 18.35 -2.95 32.99
N LEU A 510 18.73 -4.04 32.32
CA LEU A 510 17.92 -4.72 31.31
C LEU A 510 16.65 -5.30 31.93
N ASP A 511 16.76 -5.95 33.09
CA ASP A 511 15.63 -6.44 33.88
C ASP A 511 14.61 -5.32 34.16
N GLU A 512 15.09 -4.15 34.63
CA GLU A 512 14.24 -2.98 34.87
C GLU A 512 13.61 -2.41 33.60
N ALA A 513 14.28 -2.56 32.46
CA ALA A 513 13.82 -2.03 31.18
C ALA A 513 12.72 -2.87 30.54
N GLU A 514 12.67 -4.19 30.75
CA GLU A 514 11.84 -5.10 29.94
C GLU A 514 10.36 -4.71 29.90
N ARG A 515 9.78 -4.29 31.05
CA ARG A 515 8.39 -3.83 31.12
C ARG A 515 8.15 -2.59 30.25
N SER A 516 9.12 -1.68 30.16
CA SER A 516 9.07 -0.48 29.32
C SER A 516 9.28 -0.77 27.82
N LEU A 517 9.79 -1.96 27.49
CA LEU A 517 10.01 -2.40 26.11
C LEU A 517 8.76 -3.02 25.48
N LEU A 518 7.75 -3.36 26.28
CA LEU A 518 6.48 -3.86 25.76
C LEU A 518 5.78 -2.83 24.86
N PRO A 519 4.93 -3.26 23.91
CA PRO A 519 4.06 -2.33 23.20
C PRO A 519 3.23 -1.48 24.16
N ARG A 520 2.99 -0.19 23.83
CA ARG A 520 2.23 0.74 24.68
C ARG A 520 0.89 0.16 25.16
N ARG A 521 0.19 -0.60 24.31
CA ARG A 521 -1.06 -1.27 24.68
C ARG A 521 -0.87 -2.26 25.84
N LYS A 522 0.19 -3.08 25.80
CA LYS A 522 0.50 -4.05 26.86
C LYS A 522 0.99 -3.37 28.14
N GLN A 523 1.79 -2.30 28.02
CA GLN A 523 2.15 -1.48 29.19
C GLN A 523 0.92 -0.93 29.91
N ARG A 524 0.00 -0.30 29.16
CA ARG A 524 -1.28 0.18 29.70
C ARG A 524 -2.16 -0.94 30.24
N ALA A 525 -2.11 -2.13 29.64
CA ALA A 525 -2.87 -3.28 30.12
C ALA A 525 -2.37 -3.71 31.51
N LEU A 526 -1.06 -3.78 31.74
CA LEU A 526 -0.48 -4.09 33.06
C LEU A 526 -0.79 -3.01 34.11
N GLU A 527 -0.77 -1.73 33.73
CA GLU A 527 -1.18 -0.64 34.61
C GLU A 527 -2.64 -0.79 35.05
N GLU A 528 -3.56 -1.03 34.10
CA GLU A 528 -4.97 -1.25 34.42
C GLU A 528 -5.21 -2.54 35.21
N MET A 529 -4.47 -3.61 34.90
CA MET A 529 -4.52 -4.86 35.67
C MET A 529 -4.23 -4.61 37.14
N ARG A 530 -3.13 -3.90 37.44
CA ARG A 530 -2.75 -3.58 38.82
C ARG A 530 -3.87 -2.84 39.55
N ILE A 531 -4.41 -1.78 38.95
CA ILE A 531 -5.48 -0.96 39.55
C ILE A 531 -6.73 -1.80 39.82
N VAL A 532 -7.12 -2.65 38.87
CA VAL A 532 -8.33 -3.47 39.01
C VAL A 532 -8.14 -4.58 40.05
N VAL A 533 -7.00 -5.27 40.04
CA VAL A 533 -6.69 -6.33 41.02
C VAL A 533 -6.63 -5.76 42.44
N GLU A 534 -6.00 -4.61 42.63
CA GLU A 534 -5.96 -3.89 43.92
C GLU A 534 -7.37 -3.62 44.45
N LYS A 535 -8.24 -3.07 43.60
CA LYS A 535 -9.62 -2.79 44.00
C LYS A 535 -10.42 -4.06 44.32
N LEU A 536 -10.21 -5.15 43.57
CA LEU A 536 -10.86 -6.44 43.84
C LEU A 536 -10.37 -7.08 45.15
N ALA A 537 -9.09 -6.88 45.50
CA ALA A 537 -8.54 -7.37 46.77
C ALA A 537 -9.19 -6.64 47.96
N ASP A 538 -9.35 -5.31 47.87
CA ASP A 538 -10.05 -4.51 48.88
C ASP A 538 -11.50 -4.97 49.05
N ASP A 539 -12.22 -5.17 47.94
CA ASP A 539 -13.63 -5.60 47.96
C ASP A 539 -13.78 -7.03 48.51
N ALA A 540 -12.83 -7.92 48.21
CA ALA A 540 -12.78 -9.28 48.77
C ALA A 540 -12.49 -9.28 50.28
N GLY A 541 -11.62 -8.38 50.74
CA GLY A 541 -11.33 -8.17 52.16
C GLY A 541 -12.56 -7.67 52.92
N ALA A 542 -13.28 -6.69 52.35
CA ALA A 542 -14.54 -6.20 52.91
C ALA A 542 -15.65 -7.28 52.96
N ALA A 543 -15.61 -8.23 52.03
CA ALA A 543 -16.54 -9.37 51.96
C ALA A 543 -16.06 -10.62 52.74
N SER A 544 -14.97 -10.53 53.50
CA SER A 544 -14.38 -11.63 54.29
C SER A 544 -14.02 -12.88 53.48
N LYS A 545 -13.63 -12.73 52.21
CA LYS A 545 -13.21 -13.84 51.33
C LYS A 545 -11.69 -14.01 51.34
N GLN A 546 -11.15 -14.55 52.42
CA GLN A 546 -9.70 -14.61 52.64
C GLN A 546 -8.91 -15.29 51.51
N GLN A 547 -9.43 -16.38 50.94
CA GLN A 547 -8.75 -17.10 49.85
C GLN A 547 -8.60 -16.25 48.58
N ASP A 548 -9.59 -15.42 48.27
CA ASP A 548 -9.55 -14.51 47.11
C ASP A 548 -8.56 -13.37 47.38
N VAL A 549 -8.54 -12.83 48.60
CA VAL A 549 -7.57 -11.81 49.04
C VAL A 549 -6.14 -12.32 48.87
N ASP A 550 -5.84 -13.50 49.41
CA ASP A 550 -4.49 -14.07 49.38
C ASP A 550 -3.99 -14.23 47.93
N HIS A 551 -4.84 -14.71 47.02
CA HIS A 551 -4.47 -14.87 45.61
C HIS A 551 -4.30 -13.53 44.88
N LEU A 552 -5.21 -12.57 45.08
CA LEU A 552 -5.11 -11.26 44.43
C LEU A 552 -3.89 -10.48 44.92
N VAL A 553 -3.59 -10.56 46.22
CA VAL A 553 -2.36 -9.99 46.81
C VAL A 553 -1.12 -10.67 46.23
N ASN A 554 -1.09 -12.00 46.12
CA ASN A 554 0.03 -12.70 45.48
C ASN A 554 0.26 -12.23 44.03
N ILE A 555 -0.81 -12.02 43.26
CA ILE A 555 -0.70 -11.47 41.89
C ILE A 555 -0.13 -10.04 41.93
N MET A 556 -0.59 -9.18 42.84
CA MET A 556 -0.04 -7.83 43.00
C MET A 556 1.44 -7.86 43.37
N GLU A 557 1.84 -8.73 44.30
CA GLU A 557 3.23 -8.89 44.67
C GLU A 557 4.08 -9.32 43.47
N MET A 558 3.59 -10.25 42.62
CA MET A 558 4.30 -10.65 41.40
C MET A 558 4.38 -9.53 40.35
N LEU A 559 3.42 -8.61 40.31
CA LEU A 559 3.45 -7.45 39.41
C LEU A 559 4.45 -6.36 39.85
N ASP A 560 4.85 -6.36 41.13
CA ASP A 560 5.70 -5.32 41.73
C ASP A 560 7.08 -5.84 42.18
N ARG A 561 7.26 -7.15 42.45
CA ARG A 561 8.52 -7.73 42.94
C ARG A 561 9.54 -7.99 41.83
N LYS A 562 10.82 -7.76 42.15
CA LYS A 562 11.97 -8.36 41.45
C LYS A 562 12.29 -9.71 42.09
N LEU A 563 12.22 -10.78 41.31
CA LEU A 563 12.54 -12.13 41.77
C LEU A 563 14.02 -12.43 41.41
N PRO A 564 14.83 -13.07 42.29
CA PRO A 564 16.27 -13.23 42.07
C PRO A 564 16.69 -14.16 40.92
N SER A 565 15.82 -15.09 40.50
CA SER A 565 16.14 -16.13 39.49
C SER A 565 15.08 -16.27 38.41
N TYR A 566 13.97 -15.57 38.56
CA TYR A 566 12.85 -15.57 37.64
C TYR A 566 12.37 -14.15 37.47
N GLN A 567 11.65 -13.89 36.41
CA GLN A 567 10.96 -12.61 36.22
C GLN A 567 9.58 -12.91 35.63
N PRO A 568 8.57 -12.08 35.91
CA PRO A 568 7.30 -12.14 35.20
C PRO A 568 7.51 -12.15 33.69
N ASP A 569 6.83 -13.05 32.99
CA ASP A 569 6.69 -12.92 31.54
C ASP A 569 5.72 -11.77 31.25
N TRP A 570 6.22 -10.54 31.23
CA TRP A 570 5.37 -9.35 31.07
C TRP A 570 4.53 -9.39 29.79
N ASP A 571 5.00 -10.06 28.75
CA ASP A 571 4.30 -10.16 27.47
C ASP A 571 3.08 -11.11 27.57
N GLU A 572 3.27 -12.26 28.22
CA GLU A 572 2.24 -13.26 28.49
C GLU A 572 1.27 -12.80 29.58
N VAL A 573 1.75 -12.18 30.66
CA VAL A 573 0.90 -11.59 31.72
C VAL A 573 -0.04 -10.55 31.10
N ALA A 574 0.49 -9.63 30.30
CA ALA A 574 -0.33 -8.64 29.60
C ALA A 574 -1.29 -9.28 28.59
N GLY A 575 -0.86 -10.35 27.90
CA GLY A 575 -1.69 -11.12 26.98
C GLY A 575 -2.89 -11.77 27.68
N ARG A 576 -2.64 -12.53 28.76
CA ARG A 576 -3.67 -13.17 29.58
C ARG A 576 -4.65 -12.15 30.16
N TRP A 577 -4.16 -11.01 30.64
CA TRP A 577 -5.03 -9.94 31.12
C TRP A 577 -5.93 -9.38 30.01
N LEU A 578 -5.36 -9.10 28.83
CA LEU A 578 -6.13 -8.63 27.67
C LEU A 578 -7.21 -9.65 27.24
N ASP A 579 -6.97 -10.94 27.46
CA ASP A 579 -7.94 -12.01 27.19
C ASP A 579 -9.06 -12.06 28.23
N VAL A 580 -8.74 -11.89 29.52
CA VAL A 580 -9.72 -11.78 30.61
C VAL A 580 -10.71 -10.65 30.35
N ILE A 581 -10.23 -9.47 29.95
CA ILE A 581 -11.08 -8.29 29.74
C ILE A 581 -11.75 -8.25 28.36
N ARG A 582 -11.39 -9.17 27.45
CA ARG A 582 -11.84 -9.18 26.05
C ARG A 582 -13.38 -9.19 25.92
N PRO A 583 -14.15 -9.99 26.69
CA PRO A 583 -15.61 -10.01 26.57
C PRO A 583 -16.23 -8.65 26.87
N VAL A 584 -15.82 -8.00 27.97
CA VAL A 584 -16.32 -6.68 28.37
C VAL A 584 -15.90 -5.59 27.39
N TRP A 585 -14.65 -5.65 26.90
CA TRP A 585 -14.18 -4.76 25.85
C TRP A 585 -15.07 -4.86 24.60
N PHE A 586 -15.35 -6.08 24.13
CA PHE A 586 -16.11 -6.31 22.89
C PHE A 586 -17.55 -5.83 23.03
N GLU A 587 -18.21 -6.12 24.14
CA GLU A 587 -19.56 -5.64 24.44
C GLU A 587 -19.64 -4.11 24.41
N MET A 588 -18.67 -3.42 25.01
CA MET A 588 -18.58 -1.95 24.99
C MET A 588 -18.20 -1.37 23.62
N LEU A 589 -17.59 -2.19 22.75
CA LEU A 589 -17.26 -1.82 21.38
C LEU A 589 -18.48 -1.94 20.46
N THR A 590 -19.33 -2.96 20.65
CA THR A 590 -20.53 -3.20 19.83
C THR A 590 -21.77 -2.45 20.33
N GLY A 591 -21.87 -2.16 21.63
CA GLY A 591 -23.09 -1.65 22.25
C GLY A 591 -23.33 -0.14 22.12
N ARG A 592 -22.35 0.67 21.68
CA ARG A 592 -22.49 2.14 21.57
C ARG A 592 -21.80 2.70 20.32
N LYS A 593 -22.47 3.60 19.59
CA LYS A 593 -21.81 4.48 18.61
C LYS A 593 -20.93 5.48 19.38
N ARG A 594 -19.62 5.46 19.14
CA ARG A 594 -18.64 6.27 19.90
C ARG A 594 -17.93 7.25 18.98
N SER A 595 -17.77 8.48 19.45
CA SER A 595 -17.02 9.56 18.76
C SER A 595 -15.51 9.50 18.99
N ARG A 596 -15.06 8.71 19.97
CA ARG A 596 -13.63 8.50 20.29
C ARG A 596 -13.28 7.02 20.42
N PRO A 597 -12.04 6.61 20.13
CA PRO A 597 -11.57 5.25 20.37
C PRO A 597 -11.73 4.84 21.84
N LEU A 598 -12.14 3.58 22.06
CA LEU A 598 -12.26 2.98 23.39
C LEU A 598 -10.86 2.70 23.97
N LEU A 599 -10.54 3.28 25.13
CA LEU A 599 -9.28 3.05 25.84
C LEU A 599 -9.45 1.99 26.94
N LEU A 600 -8.36 1.31 27.30
CA LEU A 600 -8.33 0.32 28.40
C LEU A 600 -8.86 0.89 29.72
N LYS A 601 -8.53 2.14 30.05
CA LYS A 601 -9.04 2.80 31.26
C LYS A 601 -10.55 3.03 31.26
N ASP A 602 -11.16 3.16 30.07
CA ASP A 602 -12.59 3.47 29.97
C ASP A 602 -13.48 2.23 30.27
N ILE A 603 -12.92 1.02 30.24
CA ILE A 603 -13.64 -0.21 30.58
C ILE A 603 -13.56 -0.57 32.07
N ARG A 604 -12.73 0.14 32.86
CA ARG A 604 -12.44 -0.16 34.26
C ARG A 604 -13.70 -0.24 35.13
N ASN A 605 -14.59 0.74 35.03
CA ASN A 605 -15.80 0.79 35.85
C ASN A 605 -16.75 -0.38 35.52
N GLU A 606 -16.84 -0.76 34.24
CA GLU A 606 -17.66 -1.89 33.80
C GLU A 606 -17.08 -3.22 34.26
N LEU A 607 -15.75 -3.34 34.26
CA LEU A 607 -15.03 -4.50 34.82
C LEU A 607 -15.31 -4.66 36.33
N LEU A 608 -15.17 -3.58 37.10
CA LEU A 608 -15.38 -3.60 38.55
C LEU A 608 -16.85 -3.86 38.94
N ALA A 609 -17.81 -3.38 38.13
CA ALA A 609 -19.23 -3.70 38.32
C ALA A 609 -19.51 -5.21 38.21
N ARG A 610 -18.65 -5.97 37.53
CA ARG A 610 -18.72 -7.43 37.37
C ARG A 610 -17.70 -8.15 38.25
N GLY A 611 -17.38 -7.58 39.42
CA GLY A 611 -16.33 -8.05 40.33
C GLY A 611 -16.28 -9.57 40.56
N PRO A 612 -17.38 -10.25 40.97
CA PRO A 612 -17.35 -11.69 41.23
C PRO A 612 -16.96 -12.55 40.02
N TRP A 613 -17.44 -12.21 38.82
CA TRP A 613 -17.07 -12.89 37.58
C TRP A 613 -15.59 -12.63 37.25
N LEU A 614 -15.16 -11.37 37.37
CA LEU A 614 -13.81 -10.96 37.03
C LEU A 614 -12.77 -11.62 37.96
N THR A 615 -13.04 -11.69 39.26
CA THR A 615 -12.21 -12.42 40.22
C THR A 615 -12.10 -13.89 39.82
N GLY A 616 -13.21 -14.54 39.45
CA GLY A 616 -13.21 -15.93 38.98
C GLY A 616 -12.32 -16.15 37.74
N GLU A 617 -12.40 -15.25 36.75
CA GLU A 617 -11.56 -15.31 35.54
C GLU A 617 -10.07 -15.06 35.85
N ILE A 618 -9.75 -14.08 36.70
CA ILE A 618 -8.37 -13.81 37.12
C ILE A 618 -7.78 -15.04 37.83
N LEU A 619 -8.50 -15.58 38.81
CA LEU A 619 -8.07 -16.78 39.54
C LEU A 619 -7.90 -17.98 38.62
N HIS A 620 -8.74 -18.13 37.59
CA HIS A 620 -8.60 -19.22 36.63
C HIS A 620 -7.40 -19.02 35.68
N ARG A 621 -7.19 -17.82 35.14
CA ARG A 621 -6.15 -17.52 34.14
C ARG A 621 -4.75 -17.34 34.75
N PHE A 622 -4.69 -16.99 36.03
CA PHE A 622 -3.44 -16.79 36.79
C PHE A 622 -3.26 -17.81 37.91
N ARG A 623 -3.84 -19.02 37.79
CA ARG A 623 -3.53 -20.16 38.70
C ARG A 623 -2.02 -20.42 38.77
N GLU A 624 -1.38 -20.36 37.62
CA GLU A 624 0.07 -20.36 37.47
C GLU A 624 0.48 -19.03 36.87
N PHE A 625 1.23 -18.24 37.65
CA PHE A 625 1.70 -16.95 37.21
C PHE A 625 2.81 -17.13 36.16
N PRO A 626 2.71 -16.52 34.95
CA PRO A 626 3.72 -16.64 33.92
C PRO A 626 5.07 -16.09 34.37
N VAL A 627 6.09 -16.95 34.38
CA VAL A 627 7.48 -16.57 34.71
C VAL A 627 8.43 -17.04 33.62
N LEU A 628 9.47 -16.25 33.40
CA LEU A 628 10.62 -16.59 32.58
C LEU A 628 11.88 -16.69 33.45
N PRO A 629 12.91 -17.43 33.00
CA PRO A 629 14.25 -17.29 33.54
C PRO A 629 14.74 -15.85 33.46
N GLY A 630 15.66 -15.49 34.35
CA GLY A 630 16.30 -14.18 34.35
C GLY A 630 16.97 -13.82 33.01
N PRO A 631 17.22 -12.53 32.73
CA PRO A 631 17.82 -12.09 31.48
C PRO A 631 19.12 -12.82 31.12
N GLU A 632 19.95 -13.14 32.10
CA GLU A 632 21.21 -13.86 31.96
C GLU A 632 21.08 -15.21 31.25
N GLU A 633 20.00 -15.95 31.48
CA GLU A 633 19.75 -17.23 30.81
C GLU A 633 19.13 -17.07 29.41
N ARG A 634 18.56 -15.89 29.12
CA ARG A 634 17.89 -15.57 27.85
C ARG A 634 18.80 -14.86 26.85
N VAL A 635 19.92 -14.29 27.29
CA VAL A 635 20.92 -13.66 26.41
C VAL A 635 21.65 -14.72 25.59
N LYS A 636 21.50 -14.64 24.25
CA LYS A 636 22.21 -15.50 23.29
C LYS A 636 23.53 -14.90 22.83
N ALA A 637 23.54 -13.58 22.65
CA ALA A 637 24.72 -12.84 22.30
C ALA A 637 24.72 -11.50 23.04
N CYS A 638 25.88 -11.10 23.52
CA CYS A 638 26.11 -9.81 24.16
C CYS A 638 27.44 -9.22 23.70
N ILE A 639 27.45 -7.91 23.47
CA ILE A 639 28.66 -7.13 23.25
C ILE A 639 28.69 -6.03 24.31
N VAL A 640 29.78 -5.93 25.06
CA VAL A 640 29.95 -4.91 26.11
C VAL A 640 31.17 -4.06 25.79
N GLY A 641 30.96 -2.76 25.70
CA GLY A 641 32.05 -1.78 25.64
C GLY A 641 32.56 -1.46 27.04
N VAL A 642 33.87 -1.58 27.26
CA VAL A 642 34.53 -1.29 28.54
C VAL A 642 35.77 -0.43 28.30
N SER A 643 36.03 0.49 29.23
CA SER A 643 37.12 1.49 29.13
C SER A 643 38.50 1.01 29.54
#